data_AF-A0A2N5FYE5-F1
#
_entry.id   AF-A0A2N5FYE5-F1
#
_cell.length_a   1.000
_cell.length_b   1.000
_cell.length_c   1.000
_cell.angle_alpha   90.00
_cell.angle_beta   90.00
_cell.angle_gamma   90.00
#
_symmetry.space_group_name_H-M   'P 1'
#
loop_
_entity.id
_entity.type
_entity.pdbx_description
1 polymer ?
#
loop_
_entity_poly.entity_id
_entity_poly.type
_entity_poly.pdbx_seq_one_letter_code
_entity_poly.pdbx_strand_id
1 'polypeptide(L)'
;MKKKAIKLATSTAIAATAFVAAAPANQADAAVNVEALVKDAENAAGALKWAISVEGTADGANAPWALYNLTKDATASAKAAVAKTSGKDKVLYEARLQAADVQISRAMAYIDGITAGKKIEAGTAALKSAIASKDLDKVEANYHALTKEVRKQAELLYRVYGQSTRALILDQTKKPAEDAVKSVQVDVTVHMHLADAAAAVKAGDYKKAGEHVEKANAWFDKVSAAFKDELTKDRNDVVASLPLTPVSVVSNNENTVTVQFNKAVDVVSVAHFAFDNGLTVSDAKLSADKKTVTLTTTKQADGKTYTLSYKGAATVSFTTPTAPVDSSLVIDNSAEAYLKNTQTRSFTATFKNADGTPYRGFVDIAKAAGDTIDITTVNGTAVGSGFDFTKVVPNVDGKITITVAPQSGVEVKSGKVTFTNLTTNKKVTTGETHFVPEATQGDNSSAVTINYVNKAGKYFVANNKWYNYDSTDVLYNNGALVDTAAFEGLLAEGNQIKVNYQNVTTAEDGTNTANPSGISYFNVTFVKTLKDLEVTTPNRDTSDIEDAFRVSAKQQFFLRGEGHPNYSVHIYKTDGSYLVTVPVNGSGQWSYQVNLQANGLHKFLVVQTPATQQAPATAPESSEVVHVQEGTFTVAGNIVSTPATTSNVVSVGSELEFTFSSFGSSSNTVVDEATFSPGATLTFEDNQGVRATYTVGSAVTDTKVINNTNSTNNVDVKLGSPVYTWPQGNTNVTFNHTGAIRLVGVTGVTNQDGLKLELTNPINVTTVAPPAPVEDATPEVDVTPEG
;
A
#
# COMPACT_ATOMS: atom_id res chain seq x y z
N MET A 1 21.65 -25.02 41.08
CA MET A 1 22.78 -24.40 41.81
C MET A 1 22.30 -23.88 43.16
N LYS A 2 23.01 -24.32 44.22
CA LYS A 2 23.07 -23.84 45.62
C LYS A 2 21.99 -22.87 46.14
N LYS A 3 21.08 -23.40 46.97
CA LYS A 3 20.57 -22.81 48.24
C LYS A 3 19.66 -23.84 48.95
N LYS A 4 20.24 -24.98 49.33
CA LYS A 4 19.65 -25.96 50.27
C LYS A 4 20.55 -26.01 51.49
N ALA A 5 20.35 -25.10 52.43
CA ALA A 5 20.87 -25.14 53.79
C ALA A 5 20.21 -23.99 54.56
N ILE A 6 19.88 -24.23 55.83
CA ILE A 6 19.31 -23.28 56.81
C ILE A 6 17.77 -23.27 56.84
N LYS A 7 17.21 -24.30 57.48
CA LYS A 7 16.24 -24.24 58.59
C LYS A 7 15.69 -25.65 58.84
N LEU A 8 16.49 -26.47 59.51
CA LEU A 8 16.05 -27.74 60.10
C LEU A 8 16.68 -27.84 61.50
N ALA A 9 16.16 -27.05 62.41
CA ALA A 9 16.36 -27.19 63.85
C ALA A 9 15.16 -26.51 64.52
N THR A 10 14.55 -27.22 65.48
CA THR A 10 13.38 -26.84 66.29
C THR A 10 11.98 -26.98 65.65
N SER A 11 11.47 -28.22 65.57
CA SER A 11 10.03 -28.51 65.77
C SER A 11 9.70 -30.01 65.94
N THR A 12 10.68 -30.91 66.05
CA THR A 12 10.48 -32.27 66.57
C THR A 12 10.32 -32.26 68.09
N ALA A 13 9.20 -31.74 68.60
CA ALA A 13 8.65 -32.02 69.93
C ALA A 13 7.40 -31.17 70.18
N ILE A 14 6.30 -31.45 69.48
CA ILE A 14 5.02 -31.48 70.17
C ILE A 14 4.60 -32.93 70.08
N ALA A 15 5.04 -33.67 71.10
CA ALA A 15 4.56 -34.99 71.37
C ALA A 15 3.03 -34.95 71.34
N ALA A 16 2.45 -35.93 70.65
CA ALA A 16 1.16 -36.47 71.06
C ALA A 16 1.33 -36.98 72.51
N THR A 17 1.37 -36.08 73.49
CA THR A 17 1.09 -36.45 74.87
C THR A 17 -0.35 -36.86 74.87
N ALA A 18 -0.58 -38.15 75.08
CA ALA A 18 -1.88 -38.71 75.37
C ALA A 18 -2.62 -37.78 76.33
N PHE A 19 -3.63 -37.07 75.83
CA PHE A 19 -4.70 -36.60 76.69
C PHE A 19 -5.45 -37.86 77.10
N VAL A 20 -5.17 -38.27 78.34
CA VAL A 20 -5.73 -39.44 78.99
C VAL A 20 -7.25 -39.34 78.91
N ALA A 21 -7.85 -40.31 78.22
CA ALA A 21 -9.24 -40.68 78.42
C ALA A 21 -9.37 -41.22 79.86
N ALA A 22 -9.68 -40.36 80.81
CA ALA A 22 -10.24 -40.73 82.10
C ALA A 22 -11.15 -39.61 82.56
N ALA A 23 -12.44 -39.73 82.23
CA ALA A 23 -13.47 -39.15 83.05
C ALA A 23 -13.77 -40.15 84.19
N PRO A 24 -13.47 -39.85 85.47
CA PRO A 24 -14.11 -40.56 86.56
C PRO A 24 -15.53 -40.03 86.70
N ALA A 25 -16.49 -40.96 86.63
CA ALA A 25 -17.83 -40.71 87.12
C ALA A 25 -17.80 -40.49 88.65
N ASN A 26 -18.64 -39.55 89.11
CA ASN A 26 -19.03 -39.26 90.49
C ASN A 26 -17.98 -38.61 91.43
N GLN A 27 -18.10 -37.30 91.68
CA GLN A 27 -18.68 -36.73 92.91
C GLN A 27 -18.55 -35.19 92.96
N ALA A 28 -19.37 -34.59 93.83
CA ALA A 28 -19.79 -33.21 94.00
C ALA A 28 -18.71 -32.08 94.14
N ASP A 29 -19.11 -30.90 93.63
CA ASP A 29 -18.75 -29.50 93.94
C ASP A 29 -17.31 -29.11 94.34
N ALA A 30 -16.60 -28.44 93.42
CA ALA A 30 -15.91 -27.16 93.62
C ALA A 30 -15.16 -26.75 92.32
N ALA A 31 -15.53 -25.61 91.73
CA ALA A 31 -14.79 -24.87 90.67
C ALA A 31 -14.03 -25.72 89.63
N VAL A 32 -14.68 -26.08 88.52
CA VAL A 32 -13.94 -26.45 87.29
C VAL A 32 -12.98 -25.30 86.99
N ASN A 33 -11.67 -25.56 87.02
CA ASN A 33 -10.67 -24.52 86.84
C ASN A 33 -10.79 -23.93 85.43
N VAL A 34 -11.53 -22.83 85.29
CA VAL A 34 -11.84 -22.17 84.01
C VAL A 34 -10.54 -21.83 83.24
N GLU A 35 -9.48 -21.47 83.96
CA GLU A 35 -8.15 -21.23 83.39
C GLU A 35 -7.58 -22.48 82.71
N ALA A 36 -7.78 -23.68 83.28
CA ALA A 36 -7.29 -24.93 82.69
C ALA A 36 -8.01 -25.25 81.37
N LEU A 37 -9.34 -25.12 81.34
CA LEU A 37 -10.12 -25.36 80.12
C LEU A 37 -9.80 -24.34 79.02
N VAL A 38 -9.58 -23.07 79.38
CA VAL A 38 -9.15 -22.04 78.42
C VAL A 38 -7.77 -22.35 77.88
N LYS A 39 -6.81 -22.78 78.71
CA LYS A 39 -5.49 -23.23 78.27
C LYS A 39 -5.55 -24.45 77.35
N ASP A 40 -6.41 -25.42 77.65
CA ASP A 40 -6.58 -26.60 76.79
C ASP A 40 -7.11 -26.19 75.40
N ALA A 41 -8.08 -25.27 75.35
CA ALA A 41 -8.58 -24.72 74.09
C ALA A 41 -7.49 -23.92 73.33
N GLU A 42 -6.70 -23.11 74.02
CA GLU A 42 -5.57 -22.35 73.43
C GLU A 42 -4.50 -23.29 72.87
N ASN A 43 -4.14 -24.33 73.61
CA ASN A 43 -3.15 -25.34 73.19
C ASN A 43 -3.63 -26.13 71.97
N ALA A 44 -4.89 -26.59 72.00
CA ALA A 44 -5.50 -27.28 70.86
C ALA A 44 -5.57 -26.37 69.62
N ALA A 45 -5.95 -25.10 69.78
CA ALA A 45 -5.96 -24.12 68.71
C ALA A 45 -4.55 -23.81 68.16
N GLY A 46 -3.54 -23.74 69.03
CA GLY A 46 -2.14 -23.58 68.64
C GLY A 46 -1.65 -24.75 67.79
N ALA A 47 -1.96 -25.99 68.19
CA ALA A 47 -1.67 -27.17 67.40
C ALA A 47 -2.43 -27.15 66.06
N LEU A 48 -3.72 -26.78 66.07
CA LEU A 48 -4.55 -26.71 64.87
C LEU A 48 -4.02 -25.69 63.86
N LYS A 49 -3.54 -24.52 64.31
CA LYS A 49 -2.90 -23.52 63.47
C LYS A 49 -1.71 -24.10 62.70
N TRP A 50 -0.84 -24.86 63.36
CA TRP A 50 0.32 -25.48 62.71
C TRP A 50 -0.09 -26.63 61.78
N ALA A 51 -1.16 -27.36 62.11
CA ALA A 51 -1.67 -28.42 61.26
C ALA A 51 -2.27 -27.94 59.92
N ILE A 52 -2.68 -26.67 59.84
CA ILE A 52 -3.24 -26.04 58.63
C ILE A 52 -2.28 -25.02 57.97
N SER A 53 -1.06 -24.90 58.48
CA SER A 53 -0.03 -24.03 57.92
C SER A 53 1.15 -24.83 57.38
N VAL A 54 1.66 -24.45 56.22
CA VAL A 54 2.88 -25.06 55.64
C VAL A 54 4.15 -24.73 56.43
N GLU A 55 4.10 -23.73 57.32
CA GLU A 55 5.16 -23.48 58.29
C GLU A 55 5.16 -24.51 59.43
N GLY A 56 4.07 -25.28 59.56
CA GLY A 56 3.91 -26.39 60.49
C GLY A 56 3.86 -27.73 59.75
N THR A 57 2.74 -28.44 59.84
CA THR A 57 2.58 -29.80 59.32
C THR A 57 1.59 -29.93 58.18
N ALA A 58 1.06 -28.82 57.63
CA ALA A 58 0.14 -28.91 56.50
C ALA A 58 0.86 -29.37 55.23
N ASP A 59 0.32 -30.41 54.60
CA ASP A 59 0.86 -31.02 53.38
C ASP A 59 0.08 -30.66 52.10
N GLY A 60 -1.06 -29.96 52.25
CA GLY A 60 -1.94 -29.59 51.15
C GLY A 60 -2.84 -30.73 50.64
N ALA A 61 -2.82 -31.90 51.28
CA ALA A 61 -3.54 -33.10 50.85
C ALA A 61 -4.46 -33.69 51.94
N ASN A 62 -4.09 -33.57 53.21
CA ASN A 62 -4.77 -34.19 54.33
C ASN A 62 -5.48 -33.17 55.22
N ALA A 63 -6.74 -33.47 55.55
CA ALA A 63 -7.58 -32.66 56.42
C ALA A 63 -7.43 -33.07 57.90
N PRO A 64 -7.10 -32.17 58.84
CA PRO A 64 -6.84 -32.51 60.24
C PRO A 64 -8.13 -32.65 61.06
N TRP A 65 -9.05 -33.52 60.64
CA TRP A 65 -10.39 -33.69 61.25
C TRP A 65 -10.35 -33.99 62.76
N ALA A 66 -9.44 -34.87 63.20
CA ALA A 66 -9.32 -35.22 64.61
C ALA A 66 -8.96 -33.99 65.46
N LEU A 67 -7.97 -33.21 65.03
CA LEU A 67 -7.53 -32.01 65.75
C LEU A 67 -8.54 -30.87 65.65
N TYR A 68 -9.24 -30.75 64.53
CA TYR A 68 -10.34 -29.81 64.36
C TYR A 68 -11.48 -30.09 65.34
N ASN A 69 -11.93 -31.34 65.43
CA ASN A 69 -12.99 -31.74 66.37
C ASN A 69 -12.55 -31.59 67.82
N LEU A 70 -11.32 -32.01 68.16
CA LEU A 70 -10.75 -31.80 69.49
C LEU A 70 -10.75 -30.31 69.90
N THR A 71 -10.30 -29.43 69.00
CA THR A 71 -10.26 -27.98 69.26
C THR A 71 -11.66 -27.40 69.43
N LYS A 72 -12.62 -27.86 68.60
CA LYS A 72 -14.02 -27.44 68.69
C LYS A 72 -14.65 -27.84 70.04
N ASP A 73 -14.44 -29.08 70.47
CA ASP A 73 -14.98 -29.61 71.72
C ASP A 73 -14.33 -28.95 72.95
N ALA A 74 -13.01 -28.76 72.92
CA ALA A 74 -12.27 -28.04 73.97
C ALA A 74 -12.75 -26.58 74.08
N THR A 75 -12.92 -25.89 72.94
CA THR A 75 -13.40 -24.50 72.90
C THR A 75 -14.85 -24.40 73.39
N ALA A 76 -15.73 -25.33 72.99
CA ALA A 76 -17.12 -25.36 73.46
C ALA A 76 -17.20 -25.60 74.98
N SER A 77 -16.38 -26.51 75.50
CA SER A 77 -16.28 -26.79 76.93
C SER A 77 -15.78 -25.57 77.72
N ALA A 78 -14.75 -24.88 77.21
CA ALA A 78 -14.24 -23.66 77.80
C ALA A 78 -15.30 -22.53 77.77
N LYS A 79 -16.01 -22.33 76.66
CA LYS A 79 -17.11 -21.35 76.56
C LYS A 79 -18.23 -21.62 77.55
N ALA A 80 -18.64 -22.88 77.71
CA ALA A 80 -19.67 -23.26 78.67
C ALA A 80 -19.23 -22.99 80.13
N ALA A 81 -17.94 -23.17 80.44
CA ALA A 81 -17.38 -22.84 81.75
C ALA A 81 -17.28 -21.32 81.98
N VAL A 82 -16.80 -20.57 80.99
CA VAL A 82 -16.70 -19.09 81.03
C VAL A 82 -18.07 -18.43 81.13
N ALA A 83 -19.13 -19.01 80.55
CA ALA A 83 -20.49 -18.49 80.69
C ALA A 83 -20.98 -18.43 82.14
N LYS A 84 -20.40 -19.27 83.03
CA LYS A 84 -20.70 -19.32 84.47
C LYS A 84 -19.86 -18.34 85.29
N THR A 85 -18.87 -17.66 84.70
CA THR A 85 -18.08 -16.61 85.35
C THR A 85 -18.72 -15.23 85.13
N SER A 86 -18.23 -14.19 85.81
CA SER A 86 -18.74 -12.82 85.68
C SER A 86 -17.62 -11.78 85.85
N GLY A 87 -17.92 -10.52 85.55
CA GLY A 87 -16.98 -9.41 85.74
C GLY A 87 -15.76 -9.45 84.80
N LYS A 88 -14.60 -9.03 85.30
CA LYS A 88 -13.36 -8.88 84.51
C LYS A 88 -12.81 -10.20 83.98
N ASP A 89 -12.96 -11.29 84.72
CA ASP A 89 -12.45 -12.61 84.34
C ASP A 89 -13.20 -13.17 83.12
N LYS A 90 -14.52 -12.94 83.04
CA LYS A 90 -15.32 -13.32 81.88
C LYS A 90 -14.80 -12.64 80.61
N VAL A 91 -14.60 -11.33 80.65
CA VAL A 91 -14.08 -10.55 79.51
C VAL A 91 -12.69 -11.03 79.10
N LEU A 92 -11.82 -11.32 80.07
CA LEU A 92 -10.48 -11.85 79.82
C LEU A 92 -10.52 -13.21 79.12
N TYR A 93 -11.31 -14.16 79.63
CA TYR A 93 -11.39 -15.50 79.06
C TYR A 93 -12.10 -15.53 77.71
N GLU A 94 -13.14 -14.73 77.51
CA GLU A 94 -13.79 -14.58 76.20
C GLU A 94 -12.83 -14.04 75.15
N ALA A 95 -12.01 -13.03 75.49
CA ALA A 95 -10.99 -12.50 74.59
C ALA A 95 -9.93 -13.56 74.21
N ARG A 96 -9.49 -14.38 75.16
CA ARG A 96 -8.55 -15.48 74.92
C ARG A 96 -9.12 -16.55 73.99
N LEU A 97 -10.39 -16.90 74.15
CA LEU A 97 -11.05 -17.91 73.30
C LEU A 97 -11.31 -17.45 71.86
N GLN A 98 -11.27 -16.14 71.56
CA GLN A 98 -11.39 -15.65 70.18
C GLN A 98 -10.31 -16.21 69.26
N ALA A 99 -9.08 -16.39 69.78
CA ALA A 99 -7.99 -16.96 69.00
C ALA A 99 -8.30 -18.40 68.55
N ALA A 100 -8.97 -19.18 69.42
CA ALA A 100 -9.41 -20.53 69.11
C ALA A 100 -10.52 -20.56 68.04
N ASP A 101 -11.51 -19.67 68.15
CA ASP A 101 -12.58 -19.54 67.14
C ASP A 101 -12.04 -19.17 65.76
N VAL A 102 -11.03 -18.30 65.70
CA VAL A 102 -10.36 -17.93 64.45
C VAL A 102 -9.64 -19.14 63.85
N GLN A 103 -8.94 -19.96 64.66
CA GLN A 103 -8.27 -21.16 64.13
C GLN A 103 -9.27 -22.22 63.68
N ILE A 104 -10.39 -22.41 64.38
CA ILE A 104 -11.48 -23.30 63.96
C ILE A 104 -12.01 -22.86 62.58
N SER A 105 -12.30 -21.57 62.41
CA SER A 105 -12.82 -21.04 61.14
C SER A 105 -11.82 -21.20 59.98
N ARG A 106 -10.53 -20.94 60.23
CA ARG A 106 -9.47 -21.14 59.25
C ARG A 106 -9.26 -22.60 58.89
N ALA A 107 -9.34 -23.49 59.89
CA ALA A 107 -9.23 -24.93 59.68
C ALA A 107 -10.41 -25.47 58.87
N MET A 108 -11.62 -24.96 59.09
CA MET A 108 -12.77 -25.31 58.26
C MET A 108 -12.54 -24.91 56.80
N ALA A 109 -12.07 -23.69 56.53
CA ALA A 109 -11.73 -23.26 55.17
C ALA A 109 -10.62 -24.11 54.54
N TYR A 110 -9.61 -24.54 55.32
CA TYR A 110 -8.58 -25.48 54.87
C TYR A 110 -9.19 -26.84 54.51
N ILE A 111 -10.02 -27.42 55.38
CA ILE A 111 -10.70 -28.71 55.17
C ILE A 111 -11.60 -28.66 53.92
N ASP A 112 -12.35 -27.57 53.73
CA ASP A 112 -13.17 -27.34 52.54
C ASP A 112 -12.29 -27.27 51.29
N GLY A 113 -11.16 -26.55 51.35
CA GLY A 113 -10.18 -26.46 50.27
C GLY A 113 -9.62 -27.83 49.88
N ILE A 114 -9.22 -28.66 50.85
CA ILE A 114 -8.77 -30.04 50.60
C ILE A 114 -9.88 -30.89 49.97
N THR A 115 -11.10 -30.79 50.48
CA THR A 115 -12.25 -31.58 49.99
C THR A 115 -12.63 -31.17 48.57
N ALA A 116 -12.56 -29.87 48.26
CA ALA A 116 -12.74 -29.32 46.92
C ALA A 116 -11.63 -29.78 45.97
N GLY A 117 -10.37 -29.75 46.44
CA GLY A 117 -9.19 -30.24 45.73
C GLY A 117 -9.34 -31.70 45.28
N LYS A 118 -9.78 -32.59 46.18
CA LYS A 118 -10.02 -34.01 45.87
C LYS A 118 -11.06 -34.23 44.76
N LYS A 119 -12.07 -33.37 44.65
CA LYS A 119 -13.05 -33.43 43.54
C LYS A 119 -12.41 -33.05 42.20
N ILE A 120 -11.55 -32.03 42.21
CA ILE A 120 -10.78 -31.63 41.03
C ILE A 120 -9.79 -32.73 40.63
N GLU A 121 -9.10 -33.35 41.59
CA GLU A 121 -8.18 -34.46 41.34
C GLU A 121 -8.90 -35.66 40.72
N ALA A 122 -10.08 -36.03 41.24
CA ALA A 122 -10.89 -37.10 40.67
C ALA A 122 -11.30 -36.80 39.21
N GLY A 123 -11.75 -35.57 38.92
CA GLY A 123 -12.06 -35.15 37.56
C GLY A 123 -10.82 -35.10 36.64
N THR A 124 -9.66 -34.72 37.18
CA THR A 124 -8.38 -34.72 36.46
C THR A 124 -7.96 -36.13 36.09
N ALA A 125 -8.10 -37.08 37.02
CA ALA A 125 -7.83 -38.50 36.76
C ALA A 125 -8.80 -39.07 35.72
N ALA A 126 -10.09 -38.71 35.77
CA ALA A 126 -11.08 -39.13 34.80
C ALA A 126 -10.77 -38.61 33.39
N LEU A 127 -10.41 -37.32 33.24
CA LEU A 127 -9.99 -36.76 31.95
C LEU A 127 -8.72 -37.44 31.43
N LYS A 128 -7.70 -37.63 32.27
CA LYS A 128 -6.48 -38.34 31.87
C LYS A 128 -6.76 -39.78 31.43
N SER A 129 -7.68 -40.47 32.09
CA SER A 129 -8.12 -41.80 31.68
C SER A 129 -8.83 -41.79 30.32
N ALA A 130 -9.68 -40.79 30.05
CA ALA A 130 -10.35 -40.64 28.76
C ALA A 130 -9.35 -40.36 27.62
N ILE A 131 -8.34 -39.52 27.89
CA ILE A 131 -7.25 -39.25 26.95
C ILE A 131 -6.48 -40.53 26.64
N ALA A 132 -6.17 -41.32 27.66
CA ALA A 132 -5.48 -42.60 27.50
C ALA A 132 -6.30 -43.63 26.71
N SER A 133 -7.64 -43.60 26.83
CA SER A 133 -8.51 -44.48 26.03
C SER A 133 -8.65 -44.08 24.56
N LYS A 134 -8.16 -42.88 24.18
CA LYS A 134 -8.31 -42.31 22.83
C LYS A 134 -9.77 -42.30 22.33
N ASP A 135 -10.69 -41.95 23.23
CA ASP A 135 -12.12 -41.91 22.94
C ASP A 135 -12.56 -40.45 23.05
N LEU A 136 -12.71 -39.77 21.90
CA LEU A 136 -12.95 -38.33 21.84
C LEU A 136 -14.26 -37.92 22.53
N ASP A 137 -15.31 -38.73 22.44
CA ASP A 137 -16.58 -38.47 23.12
C ASP A 137 -16.41 -38.50 24.64
N LYS A 138 -15.66 -39.47 25.16
CA LYS A 138 -15.30 -39.50 26.59
C LYS A 138 -14.40 -38.34 26.97
N VAL A 139 -13.46 -37.93 26.10
CA VAL A 139 -12.57 -36.79 26.35
C VAL A 139 -13.37 -35.50 26.44
N GLU A 140 -14.27 -35.22 25.48
CA GLU A 140 -15.15 -34.06 25.49
C GLU A 140 -16.02 -34.02 26.76
N ALA A 141 -16.68 -35.13 27.09
CA ALA A 141 -17.54 -35.22 28.27
C ALA A 141 -16.77 -34.91 29.57
N ASN A 142 -15.58 -35.50 29.74
CA ASN A 142 -14.74 -35.27 30.92
C ASN A 142 -14.08 -33.88 30.92
N TYR A 143 -13.76 -33.33 29.75
CA TYR A 143 -13.25 -31.97 29.60
C TYR A 143 -14.27 -30.95 30.12
N HIS A 144 -15.53 -31.07 29.68
CA HIS A 144 -16.61 -30.18 30.15
C HIS A 144 -16.92 -30.38 31.62
N ALA A 145 -16.97 -31.63 32.10
CA ALA A 145 -17.18 -31.95 33.51
C ALA A 145 -16.09 -31.35 34.41
N LEU A 146 -14.82 -31.54 34.08
CA LEU A 146 -13.69 -31.02 34.84
C LEU A 146 -13.65 -29.48 34.81
N THR A 147 -13.84 -28.88 33.65
CA THR A 147 -13.85 -27.41 33.52
C THR A 147 -14.95 -26.78 34.37
N LYS A 148 -16.14 -27.40 34.42
CA LYS A 148 -17.24 -26.97 35.29
C LYS A 148 -16.89 -27.15 36.77
N GLU A 149 -16.30 -28.28 37.14
CA GLU A 149 -15.95 -28.57 38.53
C GLU A 149 -14.83 -27.64 39.03
N VAL A 150 -13.80 -27.37 38.24
CA VAL A 150 -12.74 -26.41 38.59
C VAL A 150 -13.33 -25.03 38.86
N ARG A 151 -14.24 -24.53 38.01
CA ARG A 151 -14.92 -23.23 38.22
C ARG A 151 -15.76 -23.23 39.50
N LYS A 152 -16.49 -24.31 39.77
CA LYS A 152 -17.33 -24.46 40.96
C LYS A 152 -16.52 -24.54 42.26
N GLN A 153 -15.42 -25.27 42.25
CA GLN A 153 -14.61 -25.56 43.44
C GLN A 153 -13.55 -24.48 43.74
N ALA A 154 -13.21 -23.65 42.75
CA ALA A 154 -12.20 -22.60 42.91
C ALA A 154 -12.46 -21.68 44.11
N GLU A 155 -13.72 -21.29 44.36
CA GLU A 155 -14.05 -20.40 45.47
C GLU A 155 -13.60 -20.96 46.83
N LEU A 156 -13.77 -22.27 47.05
CA LEU A 156 -13.36 -22.94 48.29
C LEU A 156 -11.84 -22.99 48.44
N LEU A 157 -11.11 -23.20 47.34
CA LEU A 157 -9.65 -23.17 47.33
C LEU A 157 -9.11 -21.78 47.72
N TYR A 158 -9.75 -20.71 47.25
CA TYR A 158 -9.31 -19.34 47.55
C TYR A 158 -9.68 -18.87 48.96
N ARG A 159 -10.60 -19.54 49.66
CA ARG A 159 -10.93 -19.26 51.08
C ARG A 159 -9.84 -19.70 52.06
N VAL A 160 -8.97 -20.65 51.67
CA VAL A 160 -7.89 -21.15 52.53
C VAL A 160 -7.00 -20.00 52.99
N TYR A 161 -6.79 -19.89 54.31
CA TYR A 161 -5.97 -18.85 54.92
C TYR A 161 -4.47 -19.17 54.81
N GLY A 162 -3.66 -18.14 54.52
CA GLY A 162 -2.22 -18.29 54.29
C GLY A 162 -1.90 -18.50 52.82
N GLN A 163 -1.18 -17.54 52.22
CA GLN A 163 -0.85 -17.55 50.79
C GLN A 163 -0.05 -18.79 50.38
N SER A 164 0.92 -19.19 51.20
CA SER A 164 1.79 -20.34 50.94
C SER A 164 1.04 -21.68 51.04
N THR A 165 0.18 -21.86 52.04
CA THR A 165 -0.70 -23.04 52.15
C THR A 165 -1.67 -23.11 50.97
N ARG A 166 -2.30 -21.99 50.61
CA ARG A 166 -3.21 -21.93 49.47
C ARG A 166 -2.50 -22.27 48.16
N ALA A 167 -1.31 -21.71 47.94
CA ALA A 167 -0.51 -22.00 46.75
C ALA A 167 -0.18 -23.49 46.65
N LEU A 168 0.20 -24.13 47.76
CA LEU A 168 0.48 -25.57 47.80
C LEU A 168 -0.73 -26.40 47.33
N ILE A 169 -1.93 -26.12 47.86
CA ILE A 169 -3.15 -26.83 47.47
C ILE A 169 -3.47 -26.58 45.98
N LEU A 170 -3.35 -25.33 45.50
CA LEU A 170 -3.59 -24.97 44.10
C LEU A 170 -2.62 -25.70 43.15
N ASP A 171 -1.34 -25.76 43.51
CA ASP A 171 -0.31 -26.42 42.71
C ASP A 171 -0.47 -27.94 42.67
N GLN A 172 -1.00 -28.56 43.73
CA GLN A 172 -1.27 -30.00 43.78
C GLN A 172 -2.57 -30.39 43.05
N THR A 173 -3.59 -29.51 43.04
CA THR A 173 -4.95 -29.87 42.61
C THR A 173 -5.37 -29.16 41.32
N LYS A 174 -5.48 -27.82 41.35
CA LYS A 174 -6.01 -27.01 40.25
C LYS A 174 -5.06 -26.93 39.07
N LYS A 175 -3.77 -26.77 39.31
CA LYS A 175 -2.78 -26.61 38.23
C LYS A 175 -2.69 -27.87 37.33
N PRO A 176 -2.57 -29.11 37.87
CA PRO A 176 -2.61 -30.31 37.05
C PRO A 176 -3.92 -30.48 36.25
N ALA A 177 -5.05 -29.99 36.79
CA ALA A 177 -6.33 -30.01 36.10
C ALA A 177 -6.32 -29.06 34.89
N GLU A 178 -5.84 -27.83 35.07
CA GLU A 178 -5.73 -26.83 34.00
C GLU A 178 -4.76 -27.29 32.91
N ASP A 179 -3.65 -27.91 33.28
CA ASP A 179 -2.70 -28.49 32.31
C ASP A 179 -3.34 -29.62 31.50
N ALA A 180 -4.11 -30.50 32.14
CA ALA A 180 -4.83 -31.58 31.45
C ALA A 180 -5.90 -31.02 30.50
N VAL A 181 -6.70 -30.05 30.94
CA VAL A 181 -7.69 -29.35 30.09
C VAL A 181 -7.01 -28.70 28.90
N LYS A 182 -5.90 -27.98 29.12
CA LYS A 182 -5.16 -27.29 28.06
C LYS A 182 -4.59 -28.26 27.02
N SER A 183 -4.16 -29.45 27.44
CA SER A 183 -3.56 -30.44 26.52
C SER A 183 -4.51 -30.95 25.43
N VAL A 184 -5.83 -30.88 25.65
CA VAL A 184 -6.85 -31.39 24.72
C VAL A 184 -7.87 -30.33 24.29
N GLN A 185 -7.68 -29.08 24.69
CA GLN A 185 -8.60 -27.99 24.38
C GLN A 185 -8.87 -27.86 22.87
N VAL A 186 -7.81 -27.93 22.06
CA VAL A 186 -7.93 -27.85 20.60
C VAL A 186 -8.64 -29.07 20.04
N ASP A 187 -8.28 -30.26 20.52
CA ASP A 187 -8.88 -31.52 20.06
C ASP A 187 -10.39 -31.54 20.29
N VAL A 188 -10.83 -31.16 21.49
CA VAL A 188 -12.25 -31.02 21.83
C VAL A 188 -12.94 -29.96 20.96
N THR A 189 -12.29 -28.83 20.71
CA THR A 189 -12.88 -27.76 19.87
C THR A 189 -13.12 -28.24 18.43
N VAL A 190 -12.14 -28.94 17.84
CA VAL A 190 -12.26 -29.50 16.49
C VAL A 190 -13.33 -30.61 16.48
N HIS A 191 -13.31 -31.52 17.46
CA HIS A 191 -14.31 -32.57 17.62
C HIS A 191 -15.74 -32.03 17.64
N MET A 192 -16.00 -31.03 18.50
CA MET A 192 -17.32 -30.39 18.61
C MET A 192 -17.80 -29.80 17.28
N HIS A 193 -16.93 -29.09 16.56
CA HIS A 193 -17.30 -28.53 15.25
C HIS A 193 -17.54 -29.60 14.20
N LEU A 194 -16.77 -30.68 14.18
CA LEU A 194 -17.01 -31.79 13.26
C LEU A 194 -18.29 -32.55 13.60
N ALA A 195 -18.60 -32.73 14.88
CA ALA A 195 -19.86 -33.31 15.34
C ALA A 195 -21.06 -32.45 14.94
N ASP A 196 -20.99 -31.14 15.13
CA ASP A 196 -22.00 -30.17 14.68
C ASP A 196 -22.18 -30.20 13.16
N ALA A 197 -21.07 -30.28 12.42
CA ALA A 197 -21.10 -30.39 10.95
C ALA A 197 -21.79 -31.69 10.51
N ALA A 198 -21.44 -32.82 11.12
CA ALA A 198 -22.07 -34.11 10.85
C ALA A 198 -23.57 -34.10 11.18
N ALA A 199 -23.97 -33.45 12.28
CA ALA A 199 -25.38 -33.28 12.64
C ALA A 199 -26.13 -32.41 11.61
N ALA A 200 -25.51 -31.32 11.15
CA ALA A 200 -26.07 -30.44 10.12
C ALA A 200 -26.22 -31.15 8.77
N VAL A 201 -25.26 -32.00 8.38
CA VAL A 201 -25.38 -32.88 7.20
C VAL A 201 -26.60 -33.80 7.32
N LYS A 202 -26.78 -34.46 8.47
CA LYS A 202 -27.93 -35.35 8.72
C LYS A 202 -29.27 -34.61 8.67
N ALA A 203 -29.27 -33.34 9.06
CA ALA A 203 -30.44 -32.45 8.99
C ALA A 203 -30.68 -31.85 7.59
N GLY A 204 -29.80 -32.08 6.62
CA GLY A 204 -29.86 -31.47 5.28
C GLY A 204 -29.45 -30.00 5.23
N ASP A 205 -28.90 -29.44 6.31
CA ASP A 205 -28.41 -28.06 6.38
C ASP A 205 -26.92 -28.01 5.99
N TYR A 206 -26.66 -28.16 4.69
CA TYR A 206 -25.30 -28.23 4.16
C TYR A 206 -24.52 -26.92 4.27
N LYS A 207 -25.21 -25.77 4.32
CA LYS A 207 -24.57 -24.47 4.53
C LYS A 207 -23.95 -24.43 5.93
N LYS A 208 -24.76 -24.74 6.95
CA LYS A 208 -24.28 -24.79 8.33
C LYS A 208 -23.20 -25.84 8.52
N ALA A 209 -23.32 -27.00 7.88
CA ALA A 209 -22.27 -28.02 7.91
C ALA A 209 -20.93 -27.51 7.36
N GLY A 210 -20.94 -26.77 6.23
CA GLY A 210 -19.75 -26.12 5.68
C GLY A 210 -19.11 -25.12 6.63
N GLU A 211 -19.91 -24.24 7.26
CA GLU A 211 -19.43 -23.26 8.23
C GLU A 211 -18.73 -23.92 9.44
N HIS A 212 -19.24 -25.05 9.92
CA HIS A 212 -18.62 -25.80 11.01
C HIS A 212 -17.33 -26.50 10.58
N VAL A 213 -17.25 -27.03 9.35
CA VAL A 213 -16.00 -27.57 8.79
C VAL A 213 -14.92 -26.47 8.69
N GLU A 214 -15.27 -25.26 8.26
CA GLU A 214 -14.32 -24.13 8.21
C GLU A 214 -13.80 -23.76 9.61
N LYS A 215 -14.69 -23.69 10.60
CA LYS A 215 -14.29 -23.45 12.00
C LYS A 215 -13.37 -24.55 12.53
N ALA A 216 -13.62 -25.81 12.20
CA ALA A 216 -12.73 -26.92 12.55
C ALA A 216 -11.35 -26.77 11.88
N ASN A 217 -11.32 -26.39 10.59
CA ASN A 217 -10.08 -26.21 9.82
C ASN A 217 -9.18 -25.10 10.39
N ALA A 218 -9.75 -24.02 10.93
CA ALA A 218 -8.99 -22.92 11.52
C ALA A 218 -8.10 -23.34 12.72
N TRP A 219 -8.43 -24.45 13.37
CA TRP A 219 -7.70 -24.98 14.53
C TRP A 219 -6.96 -26.29 14.23
N PHE A 220 -7.12 -26.84 13.02
CA PHE A 220 -6.74 -28.20 12.71
C PHE A 220 -5.23 -28.44 12.80
N ASP A 221 -4.40 -27.44 12.48
CA ASP A 221 -2.94 -27.53 12.57
C ASP A 221 -2.41 -27.65 14.00
N LYS A 222 -3.23 -27.32 14.99
CA LYS A 222 -2.89 -27.36 16.42
C LYS A 222 -3.43 -28.59 17.14
N VAL A 223 -4.12 -29.49 16.42
CA VAL A 223 -4.62 -30.77 16.95
C VAL A 223 -3.45 -31.61 17.42
N SER A 224 -3.60 -32.23 18.59
CA SER A 224 -2.57 -33.07 19.18
C SER A 224 -2.34 -34.34 18.36
N ALA A 225 -1.11 -34.85 18.41
CA ALA A 225 -0.75 -36.08 17.71
C ALA A 225 -1.59 -37.30 18.14
N ALA A 226 -2.17 -37.27 19.35
CA ALA A 226 -2.98 -38.37 19.87
C ALA A 226 -4.29 -38.57 19.09
N PHE A 227 -4.90 -37.48 18.60
CA PHE A 227 -6.23 -37.48 17.97
C PHE A 227 -6.22 -37.02 16.51
N LYS A 228 -5.04 -36.67 15.97
CA LYS A 228 -4.91 -36.13 14.60
C LYS A 228 -5.52 -37.06 13.54
N ASP A 229 -5.28 -38.36 13.63
CA ASP A 229 -5.75 -39.33 12.64
C ASP A 229 -7.27 -39.48 12.65
N GLU A 230 -7.85 -39.60 13.85
CA GLU A 230 -9.30 -39.70 14.05
C GLU A 230 -10.02 -38.44 13.60
N LEU A 231 -9.57 -37.26 14.05
CA LEU A 231 -10.16 -35.98 13.61
C LEU A 231 -9.95 -35.70 12.11
N THR A 232 -8.88 -36.24 11.51
CA THR A 232 -8.66 -36.16 10.06
C THR A 232 -9.68 -37.02 9.33
N LYS A 233 -9.92 -38.23 9.83
CA LYS A 233 -10.95 -39.12 9.30
C LYS A 233 -12.33 -38.49 9.42
N ASP A 234 -12.72 -37.99 10.58
CA ASP A 234 -14.04 -37.38 10.81
C ASP A 234 -14.27 -36.17 9.91
N ARG A 235 -13.26 -35.29 9.79
CA ARG A 235 -13.31 -34.16 8.87
C ARG A 235 -13.51 -34.62 7.43
N ASN A 236 -12.75 -35.64 6.99
CA ASN A 236 -12.85 -36.14 5.63
C ASN A 236 -14.20 -36.79 5.36
N ASP A 237 -14.75 -37.54 6.32
CA ASP A 237 -16.06 -38.19 6.23
C ASP A 237 -17.19 -37.13 6.14
N VAL A 238 -17.11 -36.08 6.95
CA VAL A 238 -18.04 -34.93 6.86
C VAL A 238 -17.92 -34.22 5.52
N VAL A 239 -16.71 -33.88 5.06
CA VAL A 239 -16.49 -33.21 3.77
C VAL A 239 -16.98 -34.07 2.60
N ALA A 240 -16.79 -35.38 2.66
CA ALA A 240 -17.27 -36.31 1.64
C ALA A 240 -18.80 -36.30 1.52
N SER A 241 -19.50 -36.18 2.66
CA SER A 241 -20.96 -36.17 2.74
C SER A 241 -21.64 -34.87 2.29
N LEU A 242 -20.90 -33.75 2.17
CA LEU A 242 -21.44 -32.50 1.64
C LEU A 242 -21.75 -32.62 0.14
N PRO A 243 -22.84 -32.04 -0.38
CA PRO A 243 -23.06 -31.99 -1.82
C PRO A 243 -21.99 -31.13 -2.49
N LEU A 244 -21.54 -31.53 -3.69
CA LEU A 244 -20.61 -30.70 -4.46
C LEU A 244 -21.35 -29.48 -4.98
N THR A 245 -20.97 -28.30 -4.49
CA THR A 245 -21.61 -27.03 -4.85
C THR A 245 -20.55 -25.96 -5.08
N PRO A 246 -20.73 -25.09 -6.08
CA PRO A 246 -19.89 -23.91 -6.20
C PRO A 246 -20.27 -22.91 -5.10
N VAL A 247 -19.26 -22.30 -4.51
CA VAL A 247 -19.33 -21.39 -3.36
C VAL A 247 -19.18 -19.95 -3.81
N SER A 248 -18.41 -19.72 -4.88
CA SER A 248 -18.26 -18.39 -5.48
C SER A 248 -18.00 -18.50 -6.97
N VAL A 249 -18.39 -17.43 -7.68
CA VAL A 249 -18.01 -17.18 -9.07
C VAL A 249 -17.58 -15.72 -9.19
N VAL A 250 -16.48 -15.46 -9.89
CA VAL A 250 -15.95 -14.11 -10.12
C VAL A 250 -15.57 -13.95 -11.58
N SER A 251 -15.83 -12.78 -12.16
CA SER A 251 -15.27 -12.41 -13.47
C SER A 251 -13.79 -12.09 -13.32
N ASN A 252 -12.95 -12.72 -14.14
CA ASN A 252 -11.53 -12.41 -14.20
C ASN A 252 -11.25 -11.36 -15.30
N ASN A 253 -12.01 -11.39 -16.39
CA ASN A 253 -11.98 -10.41 -17.49
C ASN A 253 -13.24 -10.59 -18.37
N GLU A 254 -13.30 -9.88 -19.50
CA GLU A 254 -14.45 -9.92 -20.42
C GLU A 254 -14.77 -11.32 -20.99
N ASN A 255 -13.90 -12.32 -20.86
CA ASN A 255 -14.08 -13.65 -21.43
C ASN A 255 -13.76 -14.80 -20.47
N THR A 256 -13.50 -14.54 -19.18
CA THR A 256 -13.15 -15.62 -18.25
C THR A 256 -13.73 -15.36 -16.87
N VAL A 257 -14.07 -16.46 -16.19
CA VAL A 257 -14.59 -16.46 -14.82
C VAL A 257 -13.92 -17.55 -14.00
N THR A 258 -13.76 -17.34 -12.70
CA THR A 258 -13.25 -18.34 -11.76
C THR A 258 -14.38 -18.80 -10.85
N VAL A 259 -14.56 -20.12 -10.73
CA VAL A 259 -15.55 -20.77 -9.86
C VAL A 259 -14.82 -21.55 -8.77
N GLN A 260 -15.16 -21.34 -7.51
CA GLN A 260 -14.66 -22.16 -6.39
C GLN A 260 -15.72 -23.14 -5.90
N PHE A 261 -15.31 -24.35 -5.53
CA PHE A 261 -16.17 -25.41 -5.00
C PHE A 261 -15.89 -25.68 -3.52
N ASN A 262 -16.93 -26.11 -2.80
CA ASN A 262 -16.85 -26.42 -1.37
C ASN A 262 -15.98 -27.67 -1.07
N LYS A 263 -15.83 -28.56 -2.05
CA LYS A 263 -14.97 -29.75 -1.98
C LYS A 263 -14.33 -30.05 -3.33
N ALA A 264 -13.36 -30.97 -3.33
CA ALA A 264 -12.65 -31.35 -4.55
C ALA A 264 -13.61 -31.89 -5.63
N VAL A 265 -13.34 -31.52 -6.88
CA VAL A 265 -14.03 -31.92 -8.10
C VAL A 265 -13.15 -32.94 -8.82
N ASP A 266 -13.71 -34.09 -9.18
CA ASP A 266 -12.93 -35.14 -9.85
C ASP A 266 -12.68 -34.83 -11.33
N VAL A 267 -13.70 -34.32 -12.02
CA VAL A 267 -13.63 -33.94 -13.44
C VAL A 267 -14.57 -32.77 -13.72
N VAL A 268 -14.12 -31.88 -14.59
CA VAL A 268 -14.91 -30.75 -15.09
C VAL A 268 -15.19 -30.93 -16.57
N SER A 269 -16.38 -30.50 -16.99
CA SER A 269 -16.78 -30.45 -18.39
C SER A 269 -17.54 -29.16 -18.58
N VAL A 270 -17.39 -28.53 -19.76
CA VAL A 270 -18.16 -27.34 -20.14
C VAL A 270 -19.66 -27.56 -19.95
N ALA A 271 -20.17 -28.77 -20.25
CA ALA A 271 -21.57 -29.13 -20.10
C ALA A 271 -22.09 -29.09 -18.64
N HIS A 272 -21.19 -29.04 -17.64
CA HIS A 272 -21.58 -28.89 -16.25
C HIS A 272 -21.91 -27.45 -15.86
N PHE A 273 -21.54 -26.46 -16.68
CA PHE A 273 -21.67 -25.04 -16.38
C PHE A 273 -22.60 -24.37 -17.38
N ALA A 274 -23.61 -23.67 -16.87
CA ALA A 274 -24.48 -22.83 -17.67
C ALA A 274 -24.63 -21.47 -16.98
N PHE A 275 -24.57 -20.38 -17.75
CA PHE A 275 -24.92 -19.06 -17.26
C PHE A 275 -26.28 -18.65 -17.84
N ASP A 276 -27.00 -17.83 -17.07
CA ASP A 276 -28.15 -17.10 -17.60
C ASP A 276 -27.70 -15.99 -18.56
N ASN A 277 -28.66 -15.20 -19.05
CA ASN A 277 -28.39 -13.95 -19.75
C ASN A 277 -27.55 -14.07 -21.05
N GLY A 278 -27.54 -15.26 -21.65
CA GLY A 278 -26.91 -15.56 -22.94
C GLY A 278 -25.40 -15.77 -22.88
N LEU A 279 -24.79 -15.82 -21.68
CA LEU A 279 -23.37 -16.08 -21.52
C LEU A 279 -23.11 -17.58 -21.69
N THR A 280 -22.22 -17.93 -22.60
CA THR A 280 -21.89 -19.33 -22.92
C THR A 280 -20.47 -19.65 -22.50
N VAL A 281 -20.23 -20.89 -22.06
CA VAL A 281 -18.91 -21.39 -21.68
C VAL A 281 -18.32 -22.16 -22.87
N SER A 282 -17.08 -21.86 -23.23
CA SER A 282 -16.34 -22.52 -24.32
C SER A 282 -15.24 -23.44 -23.82
N ASP A 283 -14.72 -23.21 -22.61
CA ASP A 283 -13.68 -24.05 -22.00
C ASP A 283 -13.83 -24.08 -20.46
N ALA A 284 -13.38 -25.17 -19.84
CA ALA A 284 -13.41 -25.37 -18.40
C ALA A 284 -12.13 -26.07 -17.93
N LYS A 285 -11.29 -25.36 -17.18
CA LYS A 285 -10.00 -25.85 -16.69
C LYS A 285 -10.01 -25.99 -15.17
N LEU A 286 -9.87 -27.22 -14.69
CA LEU A 286 -9.70 -27.53 -13.26
C LEU A 286 -8.25 -27.24 -12.84
N SER A 287 -8.08 -26.53 -11.73
CA SER A 287 -6.75 -26.28 -11.13
C SER A 287 -6.22 -27.48 -10.34
N ALA A 288 -4.94 -27.43 -10.00
CA ALA A 288 -4.26 -28.50 -9.24
C ALA A 288 -4.85 -28.76 -7.84
N ASP A 289 -5.49 -27.75 -7.23
CA ASP A 289 -6.19 -27.88 -5.93
C ASP A 289 -7.48 -28.72 -6.01
N LYS A 290 -7.92 -29.04 -7.24
CA LYS A 290 -9.21 -29.67 -7.56
C LYS A 290 -10.45 -28.94 -7.02
N LYS A 291 -10.32 -27.71 -6.52
CA LYS A 291 -11.43 -26.92 -5.94
C LYS A 291 -11.76 -25.68 -6.77
N THR A 292 -10.85 -25.26 -7.64
CA THR A 292 -11.04 -24.08 -8.47
C THR A 292 -11.17 -24.45 -9.94
N VAL A 293 -12.10 -23.81 -10.65
CA VAL A 293 -12.33 -24.03 -12.08
C VAL A 293 -12.31 -22.68 -12.78
N THR A 294 -11.43 -22.53 -13.75
CA THR A 294 -11.44 -21.39 -14.66
C THR A 294 -12.30 -21.73 -15.86
N LEU A 295 -13.33 -20.93 -16.12
CA LEU A 295 -14.18 -21.08 -17.30
C LEU A 295 -13.85 -19.96 -18.29
N THR A 296 -13.72 -20.32 -19.56
CA THR A 296 -13.69 -19.36 -20.67
C THR A 296 -15.10 -19.18 -21.19
N THR A 297 -15.55 -17.94 -21.34
CA THR A 297 -16.89 -17.57 -21.77
C THR A 297 -16.88 -16.72 -23.04
N THR A 298 -18.04 -16.59 -23.68
CA THR A 298 -18.30 -15.48 -24.60
C THR A 298 -18.13 -14.12 -23.89
N LYS A 299 -18.06 -13.04 -24.69
CA LYS A 299 -17.85 -11.69 -24.15
C LYS A 299 -18.97 -11.34 -23.18
N GLN A 300 -18.59 -11.04 -21.94
CA GLN A 300 -19.50 -10.64 -20.89
C GLN A 300 -19.91 -9.18 -21.13
N ALA A 301 -21.22 -8.90 -21.10
CA ALA A 301 -21.75 -7.56 -21.28
C ALA A 301 -21.52 -6.73 -20.01
N ASP A 302 -21.14 -5.47 -20.15
CA ASP A 302 -20.81 -4.60 -19.03
C ASP A 302 -22.02 -4.33 -18.12
N GLY A 303 -21.79 -4.24 -16.81
CA GLY A 303 -22.82 -3.95 -15.79
C GLY A 303 -23.88 -5.04 -15.63
N LYS A 304 -23.66 -6.23 -16.20
CA LYS A 304 -24.64 -7.31 -16.26
C LYS A 304 -24.36 -8.38 -15.20
N THR A 305 -25.40 -8.78 -14.47
CA THR A 305 -25.33 -9.90 -13.53
C THR A 305 -25.53 -11.22 -14.28
N TYR A 306 -24.65 -12.18 -14.02
CA TYR A 306 -24.72 -13.54 -14.53
C TYR A 306 -24.82 -14.54 -13.39
N THR A 307 -25.78 -15.46 -13.48
CA THR A 307 -25.99 -16.54 -12.51
C THR A 307 -25.47 -17.85 -13.08
N LEU A 308 -24.53 -18.48 -12.38
CA LEU A 308 -24.02 -19.80 -12.69
C LEU A 308 -24.99 -20.88 -12.19
N SER A 309 -25.31 -21.79 -13.09
CA SER A 309 -25.90 -23.09 -12.79
C SER A 309 -24.86 -24.19 -12.97
N TYR A 310 -24.65 -24.99 -11.92
CA TYR A 310 -23.79 -26.17 -11.96
C TYR A 310 -24.66 -27.43 -11.99
N LYS A 311 -24.54 -28.23 -13.06
CA LYS A 311 -25.34 -29.44 -13.31
C LYS A 311 -26.86 -29.25 -13.12
N GLY A 312 -27.37 -28.09 -13.55
CA GLY A 312 -28.81 -27.78 -13.52
C GLY A 312 -29.33 -27.16 -12.22
N ALA A 313 -28.48 -26.89 -11.23
CA ALA A 313 -28.85 -26.12 -10.03
C ALA A 313 -28.20 -24.73 -10.07
N ALA A 314 -29.01 -23.67 -10.01
CA ALA A 314 -28.53 -22.29 -9.85
C ALA A 314 -27.88 -22.13 -8.47
N THR A 315 -26.65 -21.61 -8.43
CA THR A 315 -25.82 -21.75 -7.22
C THR A 315 -25.12 -20.46 -6.81
N VAL A 316 -24.59 -19.67 -7.75
CA VAL A 316 -23.82 -18.44 -7.44
C VAL A 316 -23.89 -17.43 -8.59
N SER A 317 -23.81 -16.12 -8.30
CA SER A 317 -23.83 -15.07 -9.34
C SER A 317 -22.64 -14.12 -9.23
N PHE A 318 -22.28 -13.48 -10.34
CA PHE A 318 -21.35 -12.34 -10.38
C PHE A 318 -21.93 -11.21 -11.24
N THR A 319 -21.45 -9.98 -11.06
CA THR A 319 -21.82 -8.84 -11.91
C THR A 319 -20.57 -8.29 -12.58
N THR A 320 -20.61 -8.14 -13.90
CA THR A 320 -19.53 -7.49 -14.64
C THR A 320 -19.50 -5.99 -14.33
N PRO A 321 -18.31 -5.36 -14.32
CA PRO A 321 -18.21 -3.91 -14.21
C PRO A 321 -18.93 -3.21 -15.37
N THR A 322 -19.56 -2.05 -15.13
CA THR A 322 -20.11 -1.19 -16.19
C THR A 322 -18.97 -0.49 -16.94
N ALA A 323 -19.08 -0.31 -18.27
CA ALA A 323 -18.13 0.48 -19.05
C ALA A 323 -17.99 1.89 -18.44
N PRO A 324 -16.79 2.30 -18.01
CA PRO A 324 -16.60 3.59 -17.38
C PRO A 324 -16.48 4.69 -18.43
N VAL A 325 -17.24 5.77 -18.23
CA VAL A 325 -16.83 7.14 -18.56
C VAL A 325 -16.36 7.74 -17.23
N ASP A 326 -15.06 7.73 -16.91
CA ASP A 326 -14.58 8.17 -15.58
C ASP A 326 -13.57 9.32 -15.62
N SER A 327 -13.98 10.41 -14.96
CA SER A 327 -13.27 11.65 -14.69
C SER A 327 -12.60 11.71 -13.29
N SER A 328 -12.44 10.59 -12.56
CA SER A 328 -12.02 10.63 -11.14
C SER A 328 -10.80 9.77 -10.73
N LEU A 329 -9.92 9.42 -11.68
CA LEU A 329 -8.61 8.82 -11.36
C LEU A 329 -7.73 9.87 -10.65
N VAL A 330 -7.49 9.70 -9.34
CA VAL A 330 -6.70 10.62 -8.52
C VAL A 330 -5.67 9.84 -7.71
N ILE A 331 -4.47 10.40 -7.59
CA ILE A 331 -3.40 9.89 -6.74
C ILE A 331 -3.11 10.90 -5.63
N ASP A 332 -2.89 10.43 -4.40
CA ASP A 332 -2.35 11.29 -3.35
C ASP A 332 -0.85 11.54 -3.55
N ASN A 333 -0.31 12.56 -2.87
CA ASN A 333 1.12 12.84 -2.88
C ASN A 333 1.73 12.95 -4.30
N SER A 334 0.99 13.51 -5.26
CA SER A 334 1.41 13.65 -6.66
C SER A 334 2.60 14.59 -6.87
N ALA A 335 2.98 15.37 -5.85
CA ALA A 335 4.15 16.23 -5.89
C ALA A 335 5.46 15.42 -5.83
N GLU A 336 6.52 15.95 -6.42
CA GLU A 336 7.88 15.46 -6.21
C GLU A 336 8.27 15.55 -4.73
N ALA A 337 9.08 14.60 -4.24
CA ALA A 337 9.62 14.68 -2.88
C ALA A 337 11.03 14.10 -2.76
N TYR A 338 11.78 14.67 -1.82
CA TYR A 338 13.11 14.23 -1.43
C TYR A 338 13.07 13.59 -0.04
N LEU A 339 13.64 12.40 0.07
CA LEU A 339 13.68 11.58 1.29
C LEU A 339 15.10 11.08 1.54
N LYS A 340 15.41 10.73 2.78
CA LYS A 340 16.69 10.07 3.09
C LYS A 340 16.69 8.64 2.56
N ASN A 341 17.86 8.10 2.22
CA ASN A 341 18.05 6.71 1.78
C ASN A 341 17.60 5.62 2.77
N THR A 342 17.22 5.98 4.00
CA THR A 342 16.69 5.07 5.03
C THR A 342 15.16 5.12 5.14
N GLN A 343 14.51 6.05 4.42
CA GLN A 343 13.08 6.28 4.49
C GLN A 343 12.34 5.56 3.35
N THR A 344 11.02 5.53 3.47
CA THR A 344 10.10 5.04 2.45
C THR A 344 9.02 6.07 2.18
N ARG A 345 8.32 5.94 1.05
CA ARG A 345 7.19 6.80 0.68
C ARG A 345 5.99 5.95 0.31
N SER A 346 4.80 6.36 0.74
CA SER A 346 3.56 5.70 0.35
C SER A 346 2.72 6.57 -0.59
N PHE A 347 2.09 5.91 -1.55
CA PHE A 347 1.14 6.51 -2.49
C PHE A 347 -0.16 5.72 -2.47
N THR A 348 -1.28 6.42 -2.56
CA THR A 348 -2.62 5.86 -2.68
C THR A 348 -3.30 6.38 -3.95
N ALA A 349 -3.52 5.48 -4.91
CA ALA A 349 -4.30 5.74 -6.10
C ALA A 349 -5.76 5.32 -5.87
N THR A 350 -6.71 6.19 -6.22
CA THR A 350 -8.15 5.93 -6.11
C THR A 350 -8.76 5.71 -7.49
N PHE A 351 -9.45 4.58 -7.65
CA PHE A 351 -10.14 4.16 -8.87
C PHE A 351 -11.64 4.07 -8.59
N LYS A 352 -12.44 4.72 -9.43
CA LYS A 352 -13.89 4.66 -9.37
C LYS A 352 -14.45 4.23 -10.71
N ASN A 353 -15.72 3.82 -10.70
CA ASN A 353 -16.52 3.67 -11.90
C ASN A 353 -17.18 5.03 -12.22
N ALA A 354 -17.80 5.12 -13.39
CA ALA A 354 -18.50 6.32 -13.86
C ALA A 354 -19.62 6.81 -12.93
N ASP A 355 -20.24 5.88 -12.20
CA ASP A 355 -21.29 6.16 -11.21
C ASP A 355 -20.73 6.63 -9.85
N GLY A 356 -19.40 6.80 -9.74
CA GLY A 356 -18.71 7.18 -8.53
C GLY A 356 -18.49 6.03 -7.54
N THR A 357 -18.96 4.82 -7.84
CA THR A 357 -18.72 3.64 -7.01
C THR A 357 -17.26 3.18 -7.11
N PRO A 358 -16.73 2.49 -6.10
CA PRO A 358 -15.37 1.96 -6.14
C PRO A 358 -15.13 0.99 -7.31
N TYR A 359 -14.04 1.20 -8.07
CA TYR A 359 -13.62 0.28 -9.12
C TYR A 359 -13.10 -1.03 -8.51
N ARG A 360 -13.38 -2.15 -9.19
CA ARG A 360 -13.07 -3.52 -8.75
C ARG A 360 -12.37 -4.38 -9.80
N GLY A 361 -12.01 -3.80 -10.94
CA GLY A 361 -11.24 -4.51 -11.96
C GLY A 361 -9.74 -4.46 -11.69
N PHE A 362 -8.96 -5.05 -12.60
CA PHE A 362 -7.51 -5.11 -12.48
C PHE A 362 -6.84 -3.77 -12.82
N VAL A 363 -5.84 -3.43 -12.03
CA VAL A 363 -4.93 -2.31 -12.24
C VAL A 363 -3.51 -2.85 -12.29
N ASP A 364 -2.78 -2.44 -13.32
CA ASP A 364 -1.36 -2.70 -13.44
C ASP A 364 -0.57 -1.60 -12.73
N ILE A 365 0.48 -1.99 -12.01
CA ILE A 365 1.38 -1.09 -11.29
C ILE A 365 2.78 -1.35 -11.82
N ALA A 366 3.43 -0.33 -12.36
CA ALA A 366 4.75 -0.46 -12.96
C ALA A 366 5.62 0.77 -12.70
N LYS A 367 6.93 0.58 -12.55
CA LYS A 367 7.92 1.68 -12.62
C LYS A 367 8.52 1.77 -14.03
N ALA A 368 9.12 2.90 -14.40
CA ALA A 368 9.77 3.02 -15.70
C ALA A 368 11.07 2.20 -15.74
N ALA A 369 11.47 1.77 -16.95
CA ALA A 369 12.77 1.15 -17.14
C ALA A 369 13.87 2.19 -16.85
N GLY A 370 14.79 1.87 -15.95
CA GLY A 370 15.84 2.80 -15.49
C GLY A 370 15.54 3.48 -14.15
N ASP A 371 14.30 3.41 -13.65
CA ASP A 371 13.97 3.89 -12.30
C ASP A 371 14.63 3.00 -11.25
N THR A 372 15.21 3.64 -10.23
CA THR A 372 16.09 3.06 -9.21
C THR A 372 15.43 3.03 -7.83
N ILE A 373 14.10 2.83 -7.83
CA ILE A 373 13.26 2.61 -6.66
C ILE A 373 12.69 1.18 -6.69
N ASP A 374 12.46 0.63 -5.50
CA ASP A 374 11.75 -0.64 -5.32
C ASP A 374 10.33 -0.37 -4.81
N ILE A 375 9.33 -0.99 -5.43
CA ILE A 375 8.01 -1.13 -4.81
C ILE A 375 8.15 -2.23 -3.77
N THR A 376 7.93 -1.94 -2.49
CA THR A 376 8.14 -2.92 -1.40
C THR A 376 6.84 -3.52 -0.90
N THR A 377 5.74 -2.78 -0.98
CA THR A 377 4.42 -3.29 -0.59
C THR A 377 3.33 -2.82 -1.53
N VAL A 378 2.32 -3.66 -1.77
CA VAL A 378 1.05 -3.27 -2.38
C VAL A 378 -0.10 -3.71 -1.47
N ASN A 379 -0.98 -2.78 -1.13
CA ASN A 379 -2.08 -2.94 -0.16
C ASN A 379 -1.62 -3.58 1.16
N GLY A 380 -0.45 -3.18 1.66
CA GLY A 380 0.16 -3.70 2.89
C GLY A 380 0.80 -5.09 2.75
N THR A 381 0.72 -5.72 1.58
CA THR A 381 1.38 -7.00 1.30
C THR A 381 2.75 -6.77 0.70
N ALA A 382 3.78 -7.42 1.25
CA ALA A 382 5.14 -7.31 0.72
C ALA A 382 5.22 -7.89 -0.70
N VAL A 383 5.93 -7.19 -1.59
CA VAL A 383 6.31 -7.67 -2.92
C VAL A 383 7.84 -7.82 -2.94
N GLY A 384 8.36 -8.75 -3.75
CA GLY A 384 9.81 -9.02 -3.80
C GLY A 384 10.62 -7.79 -4.25
N SER A 385 11.88 -7.68 -3.83
CA SER A 385 12.80 -6.62 -4.31
C SER A 385 13.04 -6.72 -5.82
N GLY A 386 13.17 -5.60 -6.53
CA GLY A 386 13.40 -5.56 -7.98
C GLY A 386 12.17 -5.88 -8.83
N PHE A 387 10.96 -5.69 -8.31
CA PHE A 387 9.72 -5.98 -9.01
C PHE A 387 9.32 -4.81 -9.92
N ASP A 388 9.34 -5.03 -11.23
CA ASP A 388 9.01 -3.98 -12.21
C ASP A 388 7.50 -3.83 -12.47
N PHE A 389 6.69 -4.86 -12.18
CA PHE A 389 5.29 -4.92 -12.63
C PHE A 389 4.38 -5.83 -11.78
N THR A 390 3.26 -5.31 -11.24
CA THR A 390 2.23 -6.09 -10.51
C THR A 390 0.82 -5.85 -11.03
N LYS A 391 -0.01 -6.90 -11.13
CA LYS A 391 -1.46 -6.77 -11.32
C LYS A 391 -2.19 -6.85 -9.99
N VAL A 392 -3.01 -5.85 -9.67
CA VAL A 392 -3.72 -5.76 -8.39
C VAL A 392 -5.17 -5.34 -8.58
N VAL A 393 -6.06 -5.87 -7.74
CA VAL A 393 -7.44 -5.39 -7.61
C VAL A 393 -7.49 -4.35 -6.49
N PRO A 394 -8.07 -3.16 -6.70
CA PRO A 394 -8.25 -2.17 -5.64
C PRO A 394 -9.02 -2.73 -4.44
N ASN A 395 -8.74 -2.17 -3.26
CA ASN A 395 -9.44 -2.48 -2.03
C ASN A 395 -10.95 -2.16 -2.14
N VAL A 396 -11.73 -2.55 -1.12
CA VAL A 396 -13.19 -2.32 -1.07
C VAL A 396 -13.61 -0.84 -1.13
N ASP A 397 -12.71 0.09 -0.97
CA ASP A 397 -12.95 1.53 -1.15
C ASP A 397 -12.50 2.06 -2.52
N GLY A 398 -11.98 1.18 -3.39
CA GLY A 398 -11.49 1.53 -4.73
C GLY A 398 -10.05 2.00 -4.73
N LYS A 399 -9.33 1.86 -3.61
CA LYS A 399 -7.97 2.37 -3.48
C LYS A 399 -6.92 1.28 -3.63
N ILE A 400 -5.76 1.66 -4.16
CA ILE A 400 -4.53 0.89 -4.13
C ILE A 400 -3.48 1.72 -3.40
N THR A 401 -2.87 1.14 -2.37
CA THR A 401 -1.76 1.79 -1.65
C THR A 401 -0.47 1.04 -1.92
N ILE A 402 0.56 1.76 -2.36
CA ILE A 402 1.91 1.21 -2.52
C ILE A 402 2.87 1.88 -1.55
N THR A 403 3.96 1.19 -1.23
CA THR A 403 5.12 1.78 -0.57
C THR A 403 6.33 1.59 -1.47
N VAL A 404 7.09 2.66 -1.67
CA VAL A 404 8.35 2.65 -2.41
C VAL A 404 9.52 2.89 -1.47
N ALA A 405 10.63 2.26 -1.78
CA ALA A 405 11.88 2.34 -1.04
C ALA A 405 13.07 2.51 -2.00
N PRO A 406 14.20 3.01 -1.51
CA PRO A 406 15.42 3.13 -2.31
C PRO A 406 15.97 1.75 -2.71
N GLN A 407 16.25 1.54 -4.01
CA GLN A 407 16.88 0.30 -4.47
C GLN A 407 18.27 0.11 -3.84
N SER A 408 18.61 -1.11 -3.46
CA SER A 408 19.92 -1.41 -2.86
C SER A 408 21.05 -1.34 -3.91
N GLY A 409 22.22 -0.85 -3.52
CA GLY A 409 23.43 -0.84 -4.36
C GLY A 409 23.50 0.25 -5.43
N VAL A 410 22.54 1.18 -5.49
CA VAL A 410 22.54 2.33 -6.41
C VAL A 410 22.86 3.62 -5.66
N GLU A 411 23.68 4.51 -6.23
CA GLU A 411 24.13 5.75 -5.56
C GLU A 411 23.07 6.87 -5.58
N VAL A 412 22.42 7.09 -6.73
CA VAL A 412 21.30 8.03 -6.90
C VAL A 412 20.03 7.24 -7.16
N LYS A 413 19.01 7.48 -6.34
CA LYS A 413 17.82 6.65 -6.30
C LYS A 413 16.58 7.49 -6.54
N SER A 414 16.05 7.45 -7.76
CA SER A 414 14.80 8.12 -8.09
C SER A 414 13.92 7.30 -9.02
N GLY A 415 12.64 7.63 -9.03
CA GLY A 415 11.70 7.00 -9.95
C GLY A 415 10.25 7.39 -9.72
N LYS A 416 9.41 6.92 -10.64
CA LYS A 416 7.96 7.13 -10.67
C LYS A 416 7.25 5.79 -10.76
N VAL A 417 6.03 5.73 -10.25
CA VAL A 417 5.17 4.55 -10.40
C VAL A 417 3.93 4.93 -11.17
N THR A 418 3.63 4.15 -12.21
CA THR A 418 2.46 4.30 -13.06
C THR A 418 1.45 3.21 -12.73
N PHE A 419 0.20 3.63 -12.54
CA PHE A 419 -0.95 2.76 -12.42
C PHE A 419 -1.75 2.80 -13.71
N THR A 420 -2.03 1.64 -14.31
CA THR A 420 -2.83 1.51 -15.53
C THR A 420 -4.09 0.74 -15.23
N ASN A 421 -5.26 1.37 -15.40
CA ASN A 421 -6.54 0.67 -15.32
C ASN A 421 -6.67 -0.21 -16.58
N LEU A 422 -6.70 -1.53 -16.41
CA LEU A 422 -6.66 -2.45 -17.54
C LEU A 422 -7.97 -2.57 -18.33
N THR A 423 -9.08 -2.11 -17.76
CA THR A 423 -10.36 -2.04 -18.48
C THR A 423 -10.38 -0.85 -19.44
N THR A 424 -9.71 0.24 -19.10
CA THR A 424 -9.78 1.52 -19.84
C THR A 424 -8.49 1.91 -20.54
N ASN A 425 -7.37 1.24 -20.23
CA ASN A 425 -6.01 1.63 -20.58
C ASN A 425 -5.59 3.04 -20.08
N LYS A 426 -6.36 3.67 -19.19
CA LYS A 426 -6.00 4.97 -18.61
C LYS A 426 -4.89 4.82 -17.58
N LYS A 427 -3.95 5.76 -17.60
CA LYS A 427 -2.77 5.78 -16.74
C LYS A 427 -2.79 6.96 -15.76
N VAL A 428 -2.28 6.75 -14.55
CA VAL A 428 -1.88 7.82 -13.62
C VAL A 428 -0.50 7.51 -13.08
N THR A 429 0.35 8.52 -12.96
CA THR A 429 1.73 8.37 -12.52
C THR A 429 1.94 9.18 -11.23
N THR A 430 2.72 8.64 -10.30
CA THR A 430 3.08 9.32 -9.06
C THR A 430 3.98 10.53 -9.32
N GLY A 431 4.08 11.41 -8.33
CA GLY A 431 5.21 12.34 -8.26
C GLY A 431 6.53 11.58 -8.17
N GLU A 432 7.62 12.19 -8.66
CA GLU A 432 8.95 11.61 -8.55
C GLU A 432 9.37 11.54 -7.07
N THR A 433 10.06 10.47 -6.69
CA THR A 433 10.64 10.36 -5.36
C THR A 433 12.14 10.22 -5.47
N HIS A 434 12.87 11.15 -4.86
CA HIS A 434 14.32 11.12 -4.80
C HIS A 434 14.75 10.67 -3.40
N PHE A 435 15.41 9.52 -3.32
CA PHE A 435 16.10 9.09 -2.11
C PHE A 435 17.56 9.53 -2.21
N VAL A 436 17.96 10.39 -1.28
CA VAL A 436 19.29 11.00 -1.23
C VAL A 436 20.04 10.59 0.03
N PRO A 437 21.35 10.31 -0.06
CA PRO A 437 22.19 10.09 1.11
C PRO A 437 22.31 11.36 1.96
N GLU A 438 22.43 11.17 3.28
CA GLU A 438 22.77 12.25 4.19
C GLU A 438 24.24 12.62 4.04
N ALA A 439 24.53 13.92 4.02
CA ALA A 439 25.90 14.41 4.00
C ALA A 439 26.65 13.96 5.26
N THR A 440 27.93 13.65 5.08
CA THR A 440 28.82 13.20 6.15
C THR A 440 29.72 14.33 6.63
N GLN A 441 30.21 14.24 7.87
CA GLN A 441 31.18 15.19 8.41
C GLN A 441 32.39 15.34 7.47
N GLY A 442 32.79 16.59 7.20
CA GLY A 442 33.90 16.91 6.31
C GLY A 442 33.50 17.00 4.84
N ASP A 443 32.21 16.85 4.51
CA ASP A 443 31.71 17.13 3.17
C ASP A 443 31.92 18.60 2.82
N ASN A 444 32.84 18.83 1.89
CA ASN A 444 33.18 20.14 1.36
C ASN A 444 32.80 20.19 -0.11
N SER A 445 31.98 21.16 -0.49
CA SER A 445 31.63 21.39 -1.89
C SER A 445 32.19 22.72 -2.36
N SER A 446 32.58 22.75 -3.64
CA SER A 446 32.63 24.00 -4.39
C SER A 446 31.20 24.54 -4.58
N ALA A 447 31.02 25.60 -5.37
CA ALA A 447 29.66 26.08 -5.66
C ALA A 447 28.88 24.95 -6.37
N VAL A 448 27.88 24.39 -5.68
CA VAL A 448 27.00 23.32 -6.18
C VAL A 448 25.56 23.80 -6.22
N THR A 449 24.79 23.29 -7.17
CA THR A 449 23.38 23.65 -7.33
C THR A 449 22.52 23.00 -6.24
N ILE A 450 21.60 23.79 -5.68
CA ILE A 450 20.55 23.32 -4.78
C ILE A 450 19.45 22.67 -5.62
N ASN A 451 19.20 21.39 -5.38
CA ASN A 451 18.16 20.60 -6.03
C ASN A 451 16.80 20.72 -5.33
N TYR A 452 16.80 20.93 -4.01
CA TYR A 452 15.56 20.98 -3.23
C TYR A 452 15.73 21.74 -1.92
N VAL A 453 14.67 22.37 -1.42
CA VAL A 453 14.67 23.09 -0.15
C VAL A 453 13.41 22.79 0.64
N ASN A 454 13.58 22.42 1.92
CA ASN A 454 12.49 22.33 2.88
C ASN A 454 12.79 23.20 4.11
N LYS A 455 12.24 24.42 4.09
CA LYS A 455 12.44 25.43 5.14
C LYS A 455 11.78 25.03 6.47
N ALA A 456 10.66 24.30 6.41
CA ALA A 456 9.98 23.82 7.61
C ALA A 456 10.77 22.70 8.30
N GLY A 457 11.36 21.80 7.52
CA GLY A 457 12.24 20.73 7.98
C GLY A 457 13.69 21.15 8.23
N LYS A 458 14.05 22.39 7.91
CA LYS A 458 15.41 22.96 8.04
C LYS A 458 16.49 22.13 7.33
N TYR A 459 16.21 21.74 6.09
CA TYR A 459 17.17 21.05 5.24
C TYR A 459 17.06 21.48 3.78
N PHE A 460 18.12 21.20 3.02
CA PHE A 460 18.14 21.31 1.57
C PHE A 460 18.93 20.14 0.97
N VAL A 461 18.74 19.92 -0.33
CA VAL A 461 19.49 18.93 -1.10
C VAL A 461 20.33 19.67 -2.12
N ALA A 462 21.62 19.36 -2.17
CA ALA A 462 22.53 19.88 -3.18
C ALA A 462 23.55 18.79 -3.52
N ASN A 463 24.00 18.71 -4.78
CA ASN A 463 24.95 17.68 -5.21
C ASN A 463 24.51 16.25 -4.80
N ASN A 464 23.21 15.95 -4.93
CA ASN A 464 22.58 14.69 -4.52
C ASN A 464 22.79 14.29 -3.05
N LYS A 465 23.10 15.25 -2.16
CA LYS A 465 23.27 15.02 -0.73
C LYS A 465 22.30 15.86 0.08
N TRP A 466 21.83 15.29 1.18
CA TRP A 466 20.95 15.94 2.15
C TRP A 466 21.78 16.70 3.19
N TYR A 467 21.55 18.00 3.32
CA TYR A 467 22.21 18.88 4.28
C TYR A 467 21.17 19.48 5.22
N ASN A 468 21.36 19.28 6.53
CA ASN A 468 20.57 19.98 7.55
C ASN A 468 21.26 21.29 7.91
N TYR A 469 20.50 22.31 8.29
CA TYR A 469 21.05 23.56 8.80
C TYR A 469 20.26 24.03 10.03
N ASP A 470 20.92 24.73 10.95
CA ASP A 470 20.28 25.29 12.12
C ASP A 470 20.85 26.66 12.51
N SER A 471 20.43 27.18 13.66
CA SER A 471 20.85 28.50 14.15
C SER A 471 22.28 28.54 14.70
N THR A 472 22.92 27.39 14.88
CA THR A 472 24.31 27.28 15.34
C THR A 472 25.31 27.31 14.18
N ASP A 473 24.85 27.05 12.96
CA ASP A 473 25.65 27.12 11.75
C ASP A 473 26.02 28.56 11.36
N VAL A 474 27.09 28.70 10.58
CA VAL A 474 27.56 30.00 10.06
C VAL A 474 27.11 30.16 8.62
N LEU A 475 26.26 31.16 8.40
CA LEU A 475 25.51 31.35 7.15
C LEU A 475 25.99 32.61 6.42
N TYR A 476 26.25 32.50 5.12
CA TYR A 476 26.73 33.59 4.28
C TYR A 476 25.87 33.77 3.02
N ASN A 477 25.78 35.03 2.59
CA ASN A 477 25.34 35.44 1.26
C ASN A 477 26.52 36.08 0.52
N ASN A 478 27.07 35.40 -0.47
CA ASN A 478 28.22 35.84 -1.23
C ASN A 478 29.38 36.34 -0.33
N GLY A 479 29.67 35.58 0.74
CA GLY A 479 30.73 35.89 1.70
C GLY A 479 30.39 36.92 2.79
N ALA A 480 29.21 37.54 2.76
CA ALA A 480 28.71 38.39 3.85
C ALA A 480 27.90 37.55 4.86
N LEU A 481 28.18 37.70 6.16
CA LEU A 481 27.48 36.96 7.22
C LEU A 481 25.99 37.38 7.26
N VAL A 482 25.09 36.40 7.34
CA VAL A 482 23.64 36.61 7.43
C VAL A 482 23.03 35.79 8.57
N ASP A 483 21.86 36.21 9.05
CA ASP A 483 21.08 35.40 10.00
C ASP A 483 20.32 34.26 9.29
N THR A 484 19.74 33.35 10.08
CA THR A 484 19.00 32.20 9.55
C THR A 484 17.81 32.61 8.68
N ALA A 485 17.08 33.67 9.03
CA ALA A 485 15.90 34.09 8.27
C ALA A 485 16.29 34.64 6.87
N ALA A 486 17.35 35.44 6.82
CA ALA A 486 17.93 35.94 5.58
C ALA A 486 18.50 34.80 4.73
N PHE A 487 19.20 33.84 5.34
CA PHE A 487 19.68 32.64 4.64
C PHE A 487 18.53 31.79 4.07
N GLU A 488 17.46 31.58 4.83
CA GLU A 488 16.27 30.85 4.35
C GLU A 488 15.56 31.57 3.21
N GLY A 489 15.60 32.90 3.18
CA GLY A 489 15.14 33.70 2.05
C GLY A 489 15.94 33.42 0.76
N LEU A 490 17.21 33.07 0.91
CA LEU A 490 18.15 32.78 -0.19
C LEU A 490 18.19 31.30 -0.58
N LEU A 491 17.64 30.39 0.22
CA LEU A 491 17.52 28.98 -0.17
C LEU A 491 16.36 28.81 -1.15
N ALA A 492 16.71 28.52 -2.41
CA ALA A 492 15.79 28.12 -3.46
C ALA A 492 16.47 27.12 -4.41
N GLU A 493 15.65 26.29 -5.05
CA GLU A 493 16.11 25.39 -6.10
C GLU A 493 16.79 26.17 -7.25
N GLY A 494 17.88 25.62 -7.78
CA GLY A 494 18.69 26.23 -8.83
C GLY A 494 19.71 27.28 -8.34
N ASN A 495 19.64 27.72 -7.09
CA ASN A 495 20.69 28.55 -6.48
C ASN A 495 21.98 27.75 -6.30
N GLN A 496 23.14 28.42 -6.28
CA GLN A 496 24.40 27.75 -5.95
C GLN A 496 24.86 28.07 -4.54
N ILE A 497 25.39 27.04 -3.89
CA ILE A 497 25.84 27.09 -2.51
C ILE A 497 27.20 26.40 -2.37
N LYS A 498 28.09 26.99 -1.58
CA LYS A 498 29.29 26.32 -1.06
C LYS A 498 28.97 25.75 0.31
N VAL A 499 29.36 24.50 0.53
CA VAL A 499 29.11 23.78 1.78
C VAL A 499 30.43 23.36 2.41
N ASN A 500 30.56 23.56 3.71
CA ASN A 500 31.51 22.85 4.56
C ASN A 500 30.71 22.28 5.74
N TYR A 501 30.36 21.00 5.64
CA TYR A 501 29.45 20.34 6.56
C TYR A 501 30.20 19.70 7.71
N GLN A 502 29.84 20.05 8.95
CA GLN A 502 30.53 19.58 10.15
C GLN A 502 29.57 18.99 11.18
N ASN A 503 28.31 18.74 10.79
CA ASN A 503 27.31 18.19 11.68
C ASN A 503 27.70 16.77 12.13
N VAL A 504 27.60 16.51 13.43
CA VAL A 504 28.01 15.23 14.03
C VAL A 504 26.83 14.26 13.96
N THR A 505 26.89 13.30 13.05
CA THR A 505 26.01 12.12 13.13
C THR A 505 26.53 11.20 14.24
N THR A 506 25.76 11.01 15.31
CA THR A 506 26.06 9.97 16.30
C THR A 506 26.18 8.62 15.61
N ALA A 507 27.34 7.96 15.70
CA ALA A 507 27.52 6.59 15.24
C ALA A 507 26.59 5.63 16.02
N GLU A 508 26.06 4.60 15.35
CA GLU A 508 25.22 3.56 15.96
C GLU A 508 25.92 2.80 17.11
N ASP A 509 27.26 2.87 17.20
CA ASP A 509 28.08 2.23 18.23
C ASP A 509 28.38 3.10 19.46
N GLY A 510 27.89 4.35 19.48
CA GLY A 510 28.08 5.28 20.60
C GLY A 510 29.52 5.79 20.79
N THR A 511 30.44 5.55 19.85
CA THR A 511 31.82 6.04 19.94
C THR A 511 32.00 7.35 19.19
N ASN A 512 31.71 8.47 19.86
CA ASN A 512 32.01 9.81 19.35
C ASN A 512 33.52 10.10 19.41
N THR A 513 34.16 10.25 18.24
CA THR A 513 35.41 11.04 18.13
C THR A 513 35.03 12.44 17.64
N ALA A 514 34.60 13.29 18.59
CA ALA A 514 34.08 14.62 18.30
C ALA A 514 35.16 15.58 17.75
N ASN A 515 34.83 16.28 16.66
CA ASN A 515 35.37 17.61 16.40
C ASN A 515 34.58 18.61 17.28
N PRO A 516 35.20 19.38 18.17
CA PRO A 516 34.53 20.09 19.27
C PRO A 516 33.58 21.24 18.87
N SER A 517 33.34 21.50 17.58
CA SER A 517 32.50 22.63 17.17
C SER A 517 31.12 22.23 16.61
N GLY A 518 30.99 21.14 15.83
CA GLY A 518 29.71 20.76 15.20
C GLY A 518 29.08 21.75 14.21
N ILE A 519 29.67 22.95 14.07
CA ILE A 519 29.16 24.09 13.29
C ILE A 519 29.48 23.91 11.80
N SER A 520 28.46 23.84 10.97
CA SER A 520 28.57 23.83 9.51
C SER A 520 28.65 25.25 8.95
N TYR A 521 29.21 25.38 7.75
CA TYR A 521 29.32 26.64 7.03
C TYR A 521 28.62 26.53 5.68
N PHE A 522 27.73 27.47 5.41
CA PHE A 522 26.94 27.52 4.20
C PHE A 522 27.05 28.91 3.57
N ASN A 523 27.44 28.99 2.30
CA ASN A 523 27.55 30.27 1.59
C ASN A 523 26.80 30.20 0.27
N VAL A 524 25.63 30.86 0.18
CA VAL A 524 24.92 31.00 -1.09
C VAL A 524 25.73 31.94 -1.97
N THR A 525 26.34 31.39 -3.02
CA THR A 525 27.23 32.14 -3.94
C THR A 525 26.50 32.64 -5.17
N PHE A 526 25.32 32.08 -5.46
CA PHE A 526 24.49 32.48 -6.58
C PHE A 526 23.02 32.32 -6.23
N VAL A 527 22.20 33.33 -6.55
CA VAL A 527 20.75 33.28 -6.39
C VAL A 527 20.11 33.30 -7.77
N LYS A 528 19.52 32.18 -8.16
CA LYS A 528 18.65 32.04 -9.32
C LYS A 528 17.31 32.70 -8.99
N THR A 529 17.13 33.93 -9.44
CA THR A 529 15.86 34.67 -9.29
C THR A 529 15.19 34.96 -10.63
N LEU A 530 15.59 34.27 -11.71
CA LEU A 530 14.91 34.38 -12.99
C LEU A 530 13.63 33.56 -12.89
N LYS A 531 12.49 34.23 -13.03
CA LYS A 531 11.17 33.62 -13.11
C LYS A 531 10.48 34.17 -14.35
N ASP A 532 9.53 33.39 -14.87
CA ASP A 532 8.69 33.81 -16.00
C ASP A 532 9.57 34.29 -17.17
N LEU A 533 10.65 33.56 -17.45
CA LEU A 533 11.43 33.79 -18.65
C LEU A 533 10.48 33.49 -19.81
N GLU A 534 10.17 34.52 -20.58
CA GLU A 534 9.18 34.44 -21.64
C GLU A 534 9.82 34.81 -22.97
N VAL A 535 9.46 34.03 -23.97
CA VAL A 535 9.58 34.41 -25.38
C VAL A 535 8.23 34.96 -25.80
N THR A 536 8.11 36.27 -26.00
CA THR A 536 6.79 36.90 -26.23
C THR A 536 6.30 36.81 -27.67
N THR A 537 7.07 36.20 -28.58
CA THR A 537 6.63 36.05 -29.96
C THR A 537 7.20 34.80 -30.58
N PRO A 538 6.38 33.73 -30.70
CA PRO A 538 5.03 33.57 -30.15
C PRO A 538 5.03 33.35 -28.64
N ASN A 539 3.94 33.70 -27.96
CA ASN A 539 3.82 33.67 -26.50
C ASN A 539 3.82 32.22 -25.98
N ARG A 540 4.97 31.74 -25.51
CA ARG A 540 5.13 30.41 -24.92
C ARG A 540 5.93 30.52 -23.63
N ASP A 541 5.42 29.88 -22.59
CA ASP A 541 6.10 29.74 -21.30
C ASP A 541 7.37 28.90 -21.51
N THR A 542 8.54 29.43 -21.14
CA THR A 542 9.80 28.69 -21.30
C THR A 542 10.04 27.69 -20.17
N SER A 543 9.04 27.40 -19.32
CA SER A 543 9.14 26.33 -18.32
C SER A 543 9.44 24.95 -18.93
N ASP A 544 9.12 24.74 -20.22
CA ASP A 544 9.58 23.60 -21.04
C ASP A 544 10.86 23.97 -21.81
N ILE A 545 12.02 23.89 -21.16
CA ILE A 545 13.31 24.38 -21.69
C ILE A 545 13.97 23.47 -22.74
N GLU A 546 13.45 22.26 -22.94
CA GLU A 546 14.14 21.20 -23.69
C GLU A 546 14.01 21.35 -25.22
N ASP A 547 12.89 21.90 -25.70
CA ASP A 547 12.62 22.07 -27.13
C ASP A 547 12.86 23.50 -27.62
N ALA A 548 13.35 23.64 -28.86
CA ALA A 548 13.55 24.94 -29.48
C ALA A 548 12.22 25.57 -29.92
N PHE A 549 12.01 26.85 -29.59
CA PHE A 549 10.84 27.62 -30.02
C PHE A 549 11.01 28.11 -31.45
N ARG A 550 9.99 27.96 -32.29
CA ARG A 550 10.02 28.48 -33.66
C ARG A 550 9.41 29.88 -33.75
N VAL A 551 10.12 30.79 -34.42
CA VAL A 551 9.68 32.18 -34.65
C VAL A 551 9.79 32.58 -36.11
N SER A 552 8.89 33.43 -36.60
CA SER A 552 8.91 33.92 -37.99
C SER A 552 9.97 35.02 -38.17
N ALA A 553 10.69 35.02 -39.31
CA ALA A 553 11.64 36.07 -39.74
C ALA A 553 11.13 37.51 -39.63
N LYS A 554 9.81 37.70 -39.65
CA LYS A 554 9.15 39.02 -39.64
C LYS A 554 8.77 39.49 -38.23
N GLN A 555 8.92 38.66 -37.22
CA GLN A 555 8.56 38.98 -35.84
C GLN A 555 9.77 39.45 -35.04
N GLN A 556 9.57 40.48 -34.21
CA GLN A 556 10.58 40.89 -33.24
C GLN A 556 10.58 39.91 -32.07
N PHE A 557 11.76 39.39 -31.76
CA PHE A 557 12.00 38.47 -30.66
C PHE A 557 12.49 39.23 -29.43
N PHE A 558 11.83 39.01 -28.29
CA PHE A 558 12.21 39.58 -27.00
C PHE A 558 12.44 38.45 -26.00
N LEU A 559 13.56 38.54 -25.27
CA LEU A 559 13.74 37.85 -24.00
C LEU A 559 13.20 38.75 -22.91
N ARG A 560 12.23 38.27 -22.15
CA ARG A 560 11.69 38.99 -21.00
C ARG A 560 11.66 38.07 -19.80
N GLY A 561 11.64 38.66 -18.61
CA GLY A 561 11.28 37.90 -17.44
C GLY A 561 11.28 38.74 -16.18
N GLU A 562 11.10 38.04 -15.08
CA GLU A 562 11.21 38.60 -13.75
C GLU A 562 12.61 38.31 -13.17
N GLY A 563 13.14 39.28 -12.45
CA GLY A 563 14.43 39.23 -11.76
C GLY A 563 14.34 39.98 -10.43
N HIS A 564 15.38 39.86 -9.61
CA HIS A 564 15.39 40.55 -8.33
C HIS A 564 15.54 42.07 -8.56
N PRO A 565 14.72 42.93 -7.93
CA PRO A 565 14.90 44.37 -8.01
C PRO A 565 16.33 44.76 -7.62
N ASN A 566 16.94 45.71 -8.34
CA ASN A 566 18.34 46.14 -8.18
C ASN A 566 19.41 45.11 -8.63
N TYR A 567 19.03 44.09 -9.40
CA TYR A 567 19.97 43.20 -10.07
C TYR A 567 20.15 43.61 -11.53
N SER A 568 21.17 43.05 -12.17
CA SER A 568 21.41 43.14 -13.60
C SER A 568 21.33 41.75 -14.22
N VAL A 569 20.65 41.63 -15.34
CA VAL A 569 20.60 40.43 -16.18
C VAL A 569 21.74 40.49 -17.19
N HIS A 570 22.43 39.38 -17.39
CA HIS A 570 23.53 39.19 -18.33
C HIS A 570 23.13 38.08 -19.31
N ILE A 571 23.25 38.37 -20.60
CA ILE A 571 22.87 37.44 -21.67
C ILE A 571 24.13 37.04 -22.43
N TYR A 572 24.28 35.75 -22.70
CA TYR A 572 25.39 35.16 -23.47
C TYR A 572 24.85 34.35 -24.66
N LYS A 573 25.67 34.18 -25.71
CA LYS A 573 25.39 33.30 -26.84
C LYS A 573 25.94 31.88 -26.60
N THR A 574 25.60 30.96 -27.50
CA THR A 574 26.03 29.54 -27.52
C THR A 574 27.52 29.29 -27.41
N ASP A 575 28.35 30.17 -27.96
CA ASP A 575 29.81 30.07 -27.89
C ASP A 575 30.38 30.61 -26.55
N GLY A 576 29.50 30.97 -25.61
CA GLY A 576 29.85 31.58 -24.34
C GLY A 576 30.15 33.08 -24.45
N SER A 577 30.02 33.69 -25.63
CA SER A 577 30.27 35.11 -25.81
C SER A 577 29.23 35.95 -25.10
N TYR A 578 29.69 36.95 -24.35
CA TYR A 578 28.86 37.93 -23.69
C TYR A 578 28.13 38.81 -24.72
N LEU A 579 26.81 38.94 -24.59
CA LEU A 579 25.97 39.73 -25.48
C LEU A 579 25.65 41.10 -24.88
N VAL A 580 25.06 41.14 -23.68
CA VAL A 580 24.55 42.38 -23.09
C VAL A 580 24.30 42.27 -21.58
N THR A 581 24.24 43.43 -20.91
CA THR A 581 23.67 43.58 -19.57
C THR A 581 22.43 44.46 -19.61
N VAL A 582 21.36 44.00 -18.95
CA VAL A 582 20.06 44.67 -18.88
C VAL A 582 19.69 44.87 -17.40
N PRO A 583 19.38 46.10 -16.96
CA PRO A 583 18.96 46.32 -15.58
C PRO A 583 17.57 45.72 -15.33
N VAL A 584 17.37 45.13 -14.15
CA VAL A 584 16.04 44.76 -13.66
C VAL A 584 15.37 46.01 -13.10
N ASN A 585 14.16 46.33 -13.59
CA ASN A 585 13.46 47.53 -13.15
C ASN A 585 12.92 47.40 -11.71
N GLY A 586 12.39 48.49 -11.15
CA GLY A 586 11.88 48.52 -9.77
C GLY A 586 10.68 47.60 -9.50
N SER A 587 10.00 47.12 -10.53
CA SER A 587 8.92 46.12 -10.44
C SER A 587 9.41 44.70 -10.71
N GLY A 588 10.72 44.47 -10.79
CA GLY A 588 11.31 43.15 -11.00
C GLY A 588 11.33 42.70 -12.46
N GLN A 589 10.97 43.53 -13.44
CA GLN A 589 10.89 43.13 -14.85
C GLN A 589 12.12 43.57 -15.64
N TRP A 590 12.50 42.77 -16.64
CA TRP A 590 13.51 43.10 -17.64
C TRP A 590 13.07 42.65 -19.04
N SER A 591 13.61 43.29 -20.08
CA SER A 591 13.30 42.95 -21.48
C SER A 591 14.48 43.29 -22.38
N TYR A 592 14.79 42.40 -23.31
CA TYR A 592 15.83 42.57 -24.31
C TYR A 592 15.40 42.07 -25.68
N GLN A 593 15.55 42.90 -26.71
CA GLN A 593 15.29 42.49 -28.08
C GLN A 593 16.51 41.74 -28.64
N VAL A 594 16.30 40.53 -29.17
CA VAL A 594 17.39 39.77 -29.81
C VAL A 594 17.23 39.77 -31.31
N ASN A 595 18.37 39.89 -32.00
CA ASN A 595 18.44 39.75 -33.44
C ASN A 595 18.83 38.30 -33.78
N LEU A 596 17.93 37.59 -34.47
CA LEU A 596 18.14 36.21 -34.90
C LEU A 596 18.65 36.19 -36.34
N GLN A 597 19.53 35.24 -36.63
CA GLN A 597 19.92 34.93 -38.01
C GLN A 597 18.86 34.04 -38.66
N ALA A 598 18.58 34.31 -39.94
CA ALA A 598 17.57 33.58 -40.68
C ALA A 598 17.88 32.07 -40.76
N ASN A 599 16.86 31.24 -40.51
CA ASN A 599 16.90 29.78 -40.49
C ASN A 599 17.95 29.17 -39.55
N GLY A 600 18.42 29.91 -38.54
CA GLY A 600 19.43 29.47 -37.58
C GLY A 600 18.84 29.08 -36.22
N LEU A 601 19.49 28.10 -35.57
CA LEU A 601 19.26 27.78 -34.15
C LEU A 601 20.12 28.71 -33.29
N HIS A 602 19.45 29.46 -32.42
CA HIS A 602 20.08 30.35 -31.46
C HIS A 602 19.84 29.80 -30.06
N LYS A 603 20.87 29.85 -29.22
CA LYS A 603 20.73 29.60 -27.78
C LYS A 603 21.25 30.78 -27.00
N PHE A 604 20.46 31.21 -26.02
CA PHE A 604 20.81 32.31 -25.14
C PHE A 604 20.91 31.80 -23.72
N LEU A 605 22.04 32.08 -23.06
CA LEU A 605 22.20 31.82 -21.63
C LEU A 605 21.90 33.10 -20.87
N VAL A 606 21.00 33.03 -19.91
CA VAL A 606 20.54 34.18 -19.12
C VAL A 606 20.89 33.98 -17.66
N VAL A 607 21.54 35.00 -17.08
CA VAL A 607 22.05 34.99 -15.70
C VAL A 607 21.72 36.34 -15.07
N GLN A 608 21.56 36.41 -13.76
CA GLN A 608 21.53 37.70 -13.07
C GLN A 608 22.50 37.76 -11.90
N THR A 609 23.02 38.95 -11.62
CA THR A 609 23.86 39.22 -10.46
C THR A 609 23.42 40.52 -9.78
N PRO A 610 23.74 40.74 -8.49
CA PRO A 610 23.54 42.03 -7.85
C PRO A 610 24.17 43.13 -8.71
N ALA A 611 23.50 44.28 -8.89
CA ALA A 611 24.00 45.33 -9.80
C ALA A 611 25.39 45.90 -9.44
N THR A 612 25.88 45.64 -8.22
CA THR A 612 27.22 46.01 -7.75
C THR A 612 28.31 45.02 -8.14
N GLN A 613 27.95 43.83 -8.65
CA GLN A 613 28.89 42.82 -9.11
C GLN A 613 29.21 42.99 -10.60
N GLN A 614 30.44 42.63 -10.97
CA GLN A 614 30.82 42.56 -12.38
C GLN A 614 30.11 41.39 -13.06
N ALA A 615 29.74 41.56 -14.33
CA ALA A 615 29.24 40.49 -15.15
C ALA A 615 30.19 39.27 -15.11
N PRO A 616 29.67 38.05 -14.91
CA PRO A 616 30.49 36.84 -14.99
C PRO A 616 31.28 36.79 -16.31
N ALA A 617 32.53 36.34 -16.26
CA ALA A 617 33.33 36.18 -17.48
C ALA A 617 32.79 35.09 -18.40
N THR A 618 32.11 34.10 -17.81
CA THR A 618 31.44 32.99 -18.47
C THR A 618 30.10 32.75 -17.79
N ALA A 619 29.11 32.29 -18.55
CA ALA A 619 27.82 31.87 -17.99
C ALA A 619 28.01 30.67 -17.03
N PRO A 620 27.41 30.69 -15.82
CA PRO A 620 27.39 29.53 -14.92
C PRO A 620 26.68 28.33 -15.54
N GLU A 621 26.98 27.10 -15.09
CA GLU A 621 26.27 25.89 -15.52
C GLU A 621 24.76 25.93 -15.19
N SER A 622 24.36 26.70 -14.17
CA SER A 622 22.96 26.89 -13.76
C SER A 622 22.23 28.01 -14.50
N SER A 623 22.76 28.48 -15.63
CA SER A 623 22.12 29.52 -16.45
C SER A 623 20.86 28.99 -17.11
N GLU A 624 19.84 29.84 -17.22
CA GLU A 624 18.67 29.50 -18.03
C GLU A 624 19.03 29.53 -19.51
N VAL A 625 18.65 28.48 -20.25
CA VAL A 625 18.94 28.37 -21.69
C VAL A 625 17.64 28.51 -22.48
N VAL A 626 17.60 29.50 -23.37
CA VAL A 626 16.48 29.67 -24.30
C VAL A 626 16.91 29.23 -25.68
N HIS A 627 16.21 28.24 -26.23
CA HIS A 627 16.42 27.71 -27.57
C HIS A 627 15.43 28.36 -28.56
N VAL A 628 15.94 29.00 -29.61
CA VAL A 628 15.09 29.72 -30.58
C VAL A 628 15.55 29.42 -31.98
N GLN A 629 14.63 28.96 -32.82
CA GLN A 629 14.85 28.73 -34.22
C GLN A 629 14.03 29.74 -35.04
N GLU A 630 14.68 30.49 -35.91
CA GLU A 630 13.95 31.24 -36.93
C GLU A 630 13.50 30.28 -38.05
N GLY A 631 12.25 30.37 -38.50
CA GLY A 631 11.77 29.70 -39.71
C GLY A 631 10.25 29.72 -39.90
N THR A 632 9.80 29.27 -41.08
CA THR A 632 8.38 29.25 -41.48
C THR A 632 7.70 27.91 -41.20
N PHE A 633 6.51 27.91 -40.59
CA PHE A 633 5.66 26.73 -40.48
C PHE A 633 5.01 26.41 -41.84
N THR A 634 5.33 25.24 -42.42
CA THR A 634 4.92 24.85 -43.78
C THR A 634 4.53 23.37 -43.83
N VAL A 635 3.81 22.96 -44.87
CA VAL A 635 3.64 21.52 -45.19
C VAL A 635 4.92 21.01 -45.84
N ALA A 636 5.46 19.91 -45.32
CA ALA A 636 6.61 19.22 -45.86
C ALA A 636 6.18 18.26 -46.98
N GLY A 637 6.68 18.49 -48.20
CA GLY A 637 6.43 17.60 -49.34
C GLY A 637 5.00 17.71 -49.89
N ASN A 638 4.46 16.59 -50.38
CA ASN A 638 3.11 16.50 -50.95
C ASN A 638 2.10 16.05 -49.90
N ILE A 639 0.83 16.41 -50.08
CA ILE A 639 -0.28 15.88 -49.29
C ILE A 639 -0.63 14.48 -49.81
N VAL A 640 -0.84 13.52 -48.93
CA VAL A 640 -1.14 12.14 -49.31
C VAL A 640 -2.62 11.83 -49.08
N SER A 641 -3.32 11.27 -50.07
CA SER A 641 -4.74 10.89 -49.95
C SER A 641 -4.94 9.38 -49.79
N THR A 642 -5.83 8.99 -48.87
CA THR A 642 -6.26 7.61 -48.60
C THR A 642 -7.80 7.49 -48.56
N PRO A 643 -8.41 6.35 -49.00
CA PRO A 643 -7.76 5.15 -49.52
C PRO A 643 -7.19 5.35 -50.93
N ALA A 644 -6.10 4.64 -51.23
CA ALA A 644 -5.39 4.67 -52.51
C ALA A 644 -6.24 4.14 -53.68
N THR A 645 -7.11 4.97 -54.24
CA THR A 645 -7.75 4.67 -55.54
C THR A 645 -7.48 5.82 -56.51
N THR A 646 -7.22 5.48 -57.77
CA THR A 646 -6.86 6.43 -58.84
C THR A 646 -7.99 7.38 -59.24
N SER A 647 -9.15 7.31 -58.59
CA SER A 647 -10.41 7.84 -59.12
C SER A 647 -10.99 9.05 -58.40
N ASN A 648 -10.57 9.41 -57.17
CA ASN A 648 -11.07 10.61 -56.45
C ASN A 648 -10.08 11.09 -55.36
N VAL A 649 -9.14 11.96 -55.71
CA VAL A 649 -8.01 12.34 -54.83
C VAL A 649 -8.41 13.33 -53.72
N VAL A 650 -9.44 14.14 -53.95
CA VAL A 650 -9.97 15.10 -52.95
C VAL A 650 -11.50 15.05 -53.04
N SER A 651 -12.14 14.16 -52.28
CA SER A 651 -13.60 13.96 -52.32
C SER A 651 -14.19 13.79 -50.91
N VAL A 652 -15.52 13.83 -50.79
CA VAL A 652 -16.22 13.58 -49.52
C VAL A 652 -15.84 12.18 -49.01
N GLY A 653 -15.31 12.10 -47.80
CA GLY A 653 -14.87 10.86 -47.15
C GLY A 653 -13.39 10.51 -47.37
N SER A 654 -12.69 11.18 -48.30
CA SER A 654 -11.23 11.03 -48.45
C SER A 654 -10.51 11.51 -47.20
N GLU A 655 -9.45 10.81 -46.83
CA GLU A 655 -8.54 11.18 -45.75
C GLU A 655 -7.26 11.74 -46.36
N LEU A 656 -6.86 12.94 -45.92
CA LEU A 656 -5.67 13.63 -46.37
C LEU A 656 -4.64 13.71 -45.25
N GLU A 657 -3.49 13.08 -45.45
CA GLU A 657 -2.35 13.13 -44.56
C GLU A 657 -1.47 14.34 -44.90
N PHE A 658 -1.36 15.26 -43.94
CA PHE A 658 -0.46 16.40 -43.98
C PHE A 658 0.78 16.08 -43.15
N THR A 659 1.95 16.11 -43.76
CA THR A 659 3.23 16.11 -43.04
C THR A 659 3.69 17.56 -42.89
N PHE A 660 3.98 18.00 -41.67
CA PHE A 660 4.44 19.37 -41.42
C PHE A 660 5.97 19.46 -41.30
N SER A 661 6.48 20.68 -41.47
CA SER A 661 7.90 20.98 -41.35
C SER A 661 8.47 20.51 -40.01
N SER A 662 9.74 20.12 -40.04
CA SER A 662 10.56 19.92 -38.86
C SER A 662 11.77 20.84 -38.90
N PHE A 663 12.39 21.07 -37.75
CA PHE A 663 13.56 21.92 -37.61
C PHE A 663 14.53 21.37 -36.57
N GLY A 664 15.78 21.83 -36.61
CA GLY A 664 16.87 21.32 -35.75
C GLY A 664 17.86 20.42 -36.50
N SER A 665 18.74 19.76 -35.77
CA SER A 665 19.75 18.83 -36.32
C SER A 665 19.22 17.40 -36.36
N SER A 666 19.92 16.50 -37.06
CA SER A 666 19.58 15.06 -37.09
C SER A 666 19.52 14.40 -35.71
N SER A 667 20.18 14.99 -34.71
CA SER A 667 20.20 14.52 -33.32
C SER A 667 19.16 15.21 -32.40
N ASN A 668 18.49 16.28 -32.86
CA ASN A 668 17.52 17.04 -32.07
C ASN A 668 16.49 17.70 -33.00
N THR A 669 15.79 16.87 -33.78
CA THR A 669 14.77 17.33 -34.72
C THR A 669 13.47 17.56 -33.96
N VAL A 670 13.09 18.82 -33.80
CA VAL A 670 11.77 19.22 -33.30
C VAL A 670 10.81 19.23 -34.48
N VAL A 671 9.63 18.68 -34.28
CA VAL A 671 8.60 18.62 -35.32
C VAL A 671 7.50 19.63 -35.07
N ASP A 672 6.93 20.21 -36.12
CA ASP A 672 5.74 21.05 -35.97
C ASP A 672 4.50 20.20 -35.79
N GLU A 673 3.76 20.47 -34.71
CA GLU A 673 2.43 19.88 -34.46
C GLU A 673 1.36 20.87 -34.92
N ALA A 674 0.60 20.49 -35.94
CA ALA A 674 -0.43 21.36 -36.50
C ALA A 674 -1.74 21.27 -35.72
N THR A 675 -2.24 22.42 -35.26
CA THR A 675 -3.57 22.59 -34.70
C THR A 675 -4.49 23.27 -35.70
N PHE A 676 -5.64 22.66 -35.95
CA PHE A 676 -6.69 23.20 -36.78
C PHE A 676 -7.79 23.80 -35.90
N SER A 677 -7.97 25.11 -35.95
CA SER A 677 -9.04 25.79 -35.22
C SER A 677 -10.42 25.40 -35.76
N PRO A 678 -11.49 25.39 -34.93
CA PRO A 678 -12.85 25.32 -35.44
C PRO A 678 -13.10 26.42 -36.49
N GLY A 679 -13.54 26.04 -37.68
CA GLY A 679 -13.70 26.95 -38.81
C GLY A 679 -12.45 27.13 -39.69
N ALA A 680 -11.35 26.41 -39.44
CA ALA A 680 -10.20 26.40 -40.34
C ALA A 680 -10.62 25.98 -41.76
N THR A 681 -10.07 26.63 -42.77
CA THR A 681 -10.45 26.39 -44.17
C THR A 681 -9.29 25.79 -44.96
N LEU A 682 -9.57 24.77 -45.77
CA LEU A 682 -8.64 24.18 -46.73
C LEU A 682 -9.20 24.37 -48.14
N THR A 683 -8.49 25.09 -49.00
CA THR A 683 -8.91 25.38 -50.38
C THR A 683 -8.01 24.66 -51.38
N PHE A 684 -8.59 23.71 -52.11
CA PHE A 684 -7.94 22.97 -53.18
C PHE A 684 -8.37 23.49 -54.54
N GLU A 685 -7.45 23.53 -55.49
CA GLU A 685 -7.69 23.94 -56.88
C GLU A 685 -7.34 22.77 -57.82
N ASP A 686 -8.21 22.51 -58.79
CA ASP A 686 -7.97 21.54 -59.84
C ASP A 686 -7.26 22.15 -61.07
N ASN A 687 -6.98 21.33 -62.07
CA ASN A 687 -6.35 21.78 -63.32
C ASN A 687 -7.24 22.69 -64.20
N GLN A 688 -8.50 22.89 -63.83
CA GLN A 688 -9.47 23.76 -64.51
C GLN A 688 -9.69 25.08 -63.75
N GLY A 689 -9.02 25.27 -62.61
CA GLY A 689 -9.12 26.47 -61.77
C GLY A 689 -10.36 26.49 -60.87
N VAL A 690 -11.13 25.40 -60.80
CA VAL A 690 -12.25 25.27 -59.86
C VAL A 690 -11.68 25.03 -58.48
N ARG A 691 -12.23 25.72 -57.47
CA ARG A 691 -11.76 25.59 -56.08
C ARG A 691 -12.79 24.90 -55.21
N ALA A 692 -12.33 23.92 -54.43
CA ALA A 692 -13.10 23.25 -53.39
C ALA A 692 -12.60 23.69 -52.02
N THR A 693 -13.46 24.33 -51.22
CA THR A 693 -13.13 24.79 -49.87
C THR A 693 -13.80 23.91 -48.81
N TYR A 694 -13.01 23.29 -47.96
CA TYR A 694 -13.45 22.47 -46.84
C TYR A 694 -13.27 23.25 -45.54
N THR A 695 -14.27 23.20 -44.65
CA THR A 695 -14.22 23.90 -43.36
C THR A 695 -14.21 22.89 -42.23
N VAL A 696 -13.19 22.94 -41.37
CA VAL A 696 -13.04 22.01 -40.24
C VAL A 696 -14.07 22.33 -39.14
N GLY A 697 -14.71 21.30 -38.59
CA GLY A 697 -15.62 21.43 -37.44
C GLY A 697 -16.96 22.12 -37.74
N SER A 698 -17.26 22.40 -39.00
CA SER A 698 -18.58 22.90 -39.41
C SER A 698 -19.56 21.74 -39.61
N ALA A 699 -20.77 21.87 -39.05
CA ALA A 699 -21.85 20.90 -39.21
C ALA A 699 -22.32 20.75 -40.68
N VAL A 700 -21.99 21.72 -41.54
CA VAL A 700 -22.38 21.73 -42.96
C VAL A 700 -21.39 20.91 -43.80
N THR A 701 -20.10 21.04 -43.52
CA THR A 701 -19.04 20.42 -44.30
C THR A 701 -18.55 19.12 -43.69
N ASP A 702 -18.89 18.77 -42.44
CA ASP A 702 -18.49 17.56 -41.69
C ASP A 702 -17.00 17.17 -41.82
N THR A 703 -16.13 18.13 -42.12
CA THR A 703 -14.69 17.91 -42.26
C THR A 703 -14.08 17.82 -40.87
N LYS A 704 -13.36 16.72 -40.61
CA LYS A 704 -12.87 16.34 -39.29
C LYS A 704 -11.37 16.10 -39.32
N VAL A 705 -10.70 16.58 -38.29
CA VAL A 705 -9.30 16.23 -38.02
C VAL A 705 -9.30 14.87 -37.32
N ILE A 706 -8.49 13.95 -37.82
CA ILE A 706 -8.23 12.63 -37.26
C ILE A 706 -6.79 12.68 -36.75
N ASN A 707 -6.62 12.70 -35.43
CA ASN A 707 -5.27 12.72 -34.86
C ASN A 707 -4.61 11.36 -35.15
N ASN A 708 -3.51 11.37 -35.90
CA ASN A 708 -2.73 10.18 -36.18
C ASN A 708 -1.94 9.79 -34.91
N THR A 709 -2.16 8.57 -34.40
CA THR A 709 -1.51 8.10 -33.17
C THR A 709 -0.06 7.65 -33.36
N ASN A 710 0.44 7.63 -34.61
CA ASN A 710 1.68 6.93 -34.97
C ASN A 710 2.82 7.88 -35.38
N SER A 711 2.57 9.18 -35.55
CA SER A 711 3.62 10.20 -35.79
C SER A 711 3.19 11.55 -35.25
N THR A 712 4.10 12.29 -34.62
CA THR A 712 3.83 13.60 -33.99
C THR A 712 3.72 14.75 -35.00
N ASN A 713 4.26 14.59 -36.23
CA ASN A 713 4.30 15.65 -37.24
C ASN A 713 3.32 15.45 -38.42
N ASN A 714 2.44 14.46 -38.31
CA ASN A 714 1.46 14.12 -39.34
C ASN A 714 0.04 14.32 -38.80
N VAL A 715 -0.83 14.92 -39.61
CA VAL A 715 -2.25 15.09 -39.27
C VAL A 715 -3.10 14.60 -40.42
N ASP A 716 -4.05 13.73 -40.10
CA ASP A 716 -5.02 13.24 -41.07
C ASP A 716 -6.27 14.13 -41.02
N VAL A 717 -6.76 14.54 -42.18
CA VAL A 717 -7.99 15.33 -42.30
C VAL A 717 -8.98 14.56 -43.16
N LYS A 718 -10.09 14.13 -42.54
CA LYS A 718 -11.21 13.54 -43.25
C LYS A 718 -12.08 14.63 -43.84
N LEU A 719 -12.14 14.67 -45.16
CA LEU A 719 -12.93 15.63 -45.90
C LEU A 719 -14.42 15.27 -45.80
N GLY A 720 -15.26 16.26 -45.55
CA GLY A 720 -16.70 16.11 -45.78
C GLY A 720 -17.13 16.93 -47.01
N SER A 721 -18.27 17.62 -46.96
CA SER A 721 -18.81 18.37 -48.10
C SER A 721 -18.06 19.70 -48.35
N PRO A 722 -17.51 19.96 -49.55
CA PRO A 722 -16.88 21.24 -49.88
C PRO A 722 -17.88 22.32 -50.31
N VAL A 723 -17.43 23.57 -50.23
CA VAL A 723 -18.03 24.71 -50.93
C VAL A 723 -17.21 25.00 -52.18
N TYR A 724 -17.85 24.98 -53.35
CA TYR A 724 -17.19 25.24 -54.62
C TYR A 724 -17.20 26.72 -55.00
N THR A 725 -16.10 27.20 -55.56
CA THR A 725 -16.02 28.50 -56.21
C THR A 725 -15.42 28.35 -57.60
N TRP A 726 -16.05 28.96 -58.61
CA TRP A 726 -15.70 28.80 -60.01
C TRP A 726 -14.92 30.00 -60.55
N PRO A 727 -13.93 29.77 -61.44
CA PRO A 727 -13.26 30.85 -62.14
C PRO A 727 -14.27 31.56 -63.06
N GLN A 728 -14.32 32.90 -62.97
CA GLN A 728 -15.17 33.79 -63.77
C GLN A 728 -16.69 33.51 -63.72
N GLY A 729 -17.18 32.83 -62.67
CA GLY A 729 -18.62 32.55 -62.52
C GLY A 729 -19.18 31.49 -63.46
N ASN A 730 -18.32 30.73 -64.17
CA ASN A 730 -18.74 29.67 -65.07
C ASN A 730 -19.14 28.40 -64.28
N THR A 731 -20.42 28.26 -63.95
CA THR A 731 -20.96 27.11 -63.19
C THR A 731 -21.10 25.83 -64.01
N ASN A 732 -20.78 25.84 -65.31
CA ASN A 732 -20.85 24.65 -66.17
C ASN A 732 -19.62 23.73 -66.03
N VAL A 733 -18.66 24.09 -65.17
CA VAL A 733 -17.44 23.33 -64.91
C VAL A 733 -17.55 22.66 -63.55
N THR A 734 -17.40 21.34 -63.51
CA THR A 734 -17.39 20.56 -62.25
C THR A 734 -15.97 20.43 -61.72
N PHE A 735 -15.80 20.48 -60.39
CA PHE A 735 -14.49 20.23 -59.79
C PHE A 735 -14.00 18.83 -60.18
N ASN A 736 -12.82 18.80 -60.79
CA ASN A 736 -12.23 17.58 -61.27
C ASN A 736 -11.52 16.87 -60.12
N HIS A 737 -12.23 15.93 -59.50
CA HIS A 737 -11.69 15.06 -58.45
C HIS A 737 -10.60 14.09 -58.94
N THR A 738 -10.35 14.05 -60.26
CA THR A 738 -9.30 13.25 -60.91
C THR A 738 -8.21 14.14 -61.52
N GLY A 739 -6.94 13.83 -61.28
CA GLY A 739 -5.81 14.59 -61.86
C GLY A 739 -5.09 15.50 -60.86
N ALA A 740 -4.33 16.46 -61.38
CA ALA A 740 -3.45 17.30 -60.56
C ALA A 740 -4.26 18.31 -59.73
N ILE A 741 -4.45 18.01 -58.45
CA ILE A 741 -5.09 18.88 -57.47
C ILE A 741 -4.03 19.48 -56.54
N ARG A 742 -4.18 20.76 -56.19
CA ARG A 742 -3.23 21.46 -55.33
C ARG A 742 -3.94 22.18 -54.20
N LEU A 743 -3.37 22.15 -52.99
CA LEU A 743 -3.76 23.07 -51.92
C LEU A 743 -3.25 24.46 -52.26
N VAL A 744 -4.16 25.41 -52.44
CA VAL A 744 -3.87 26.81 -52.83
C VAL A 744 -4.20 27.81 -51.73
N GLY A 745 -4.92 27.40 -50.69
CA GLY A 745 -5.30 28.29 -49.59
C GLY A 745 -5.53 27.54 -48.29
N VAL A 746 -5.10 28.15 -47.19
CA VAL A 746 -5.33 27.67 -45.83
C VAL A 746 -5.55 28.83 -44.87
N THR A 747 -6.49 28.67 -43.95
CA THR A 747 -6.68 29.59 -42.82
C THR A 747 -6.98 28.81 -41.55
N GLY A 748 -6.67 29.38 -40.39
CA GLY A 748 -7.00 28.76 -39.09
C GLY A 748 -6.14 27.57 -38.69
N VAL A 749 -4.98 27.37 -39.33
CA VAL A 749 -4.01 26.33 -38.99
C VAL A 749 -2.75 26.97 -38.40
N THR A 750 -2.38 26.54 -37.20
CA THR A 750 -1.18 27.01 -36.49
C THR A 750 -0.34 25.85 -35.98
N ASN A 751 0.96 26.03 -35.78
CA ASN A 751 1.77 25.04 -35.07
C ASN A 751 1.60 25.17 -33.53
N GLN A 752 2.31 24.35 -32.76
CA GLN A 752 2.38 24.41 -31.29
C GLN A 752 2.89 25.75 -30.76
N ASP A 753 3.69 26.44 -31.57
CA ASP A 753 4.19 27.78 -31.30
C ASP A 753 3.23 28.85 -31.83
N GLY A 754 2.03 28.54 -32.34
CA GLY A 754 1.11 29.58 -32.83
C GLY A 754 1.56 30.32 -34.10
N LEU A 755 2.60 29.85 -34.80
CA LEU A 755 2.92 30.28 -36.16
C LEU A 755 1.81 29.83 -37.10
N LYS A 756 1.35 30.73 -37.97
CA LYS A 756 0.34 30.40 -38.99
C LYS A 756 0.98 29.60 -40.11
N LEU A 757 0.25 28.61 -40.63
CA LEU A 757 0.71 27.83 -41.77
C LEU A 757 0.90 28.74 -42.99
N GLU A 758 2.14 28.86 -43.46
CA GLU A 758 2.48 29.61 -44.65
C GLU A 758 2.47 28.69 -45.88
N LEU A 759 1.72 29.10 -46.91
CA LEU A 759 1.76 28.47 -48.23
C LEU A 759 2.61 29.34 -49.15
N THR A 760 3.89 29.02 -49.26
CA THR A 760 4.81 29.72 -50.18
C THR A 760 4.57 29.34 -51.64
N ASN A 761 4.09 28.11 -51.90
CA ASN A 761 3.66 27.62 -53.20
C ASN A 761 2.46 26.66 -53.04
N PRO A 762 1.64 26.48 -54.09
CA PRO A 762 0.62 25.43 -54.10
C PRO A 762 1.22 24.04 -53.89
N ILE A 763 0.62 23.23 -53.02
CA ILE A 763 1.13 21.88 -52.66
C ILE A 763 0.32 20.82 -53.38
N ASN A 764 0.97 19.88 -54.06
CA ASN A 764 0.26 18.82 -54.77
C ASN A 764 -0.35 17.80 -53.80
N VAL A 765 -1.52 17.29 -54.16
CA VAL A 765 -2.11 16.11 -53.53
C VAL A 765 -1.75 14.88 -54.36
N THR A 766 -1.24 13.84 -53.70
CA THR A 766 -0.77 12.59 -54.32
C THR A 766 -1.44 11.39 -53.67
N THR A 767 -1.50 10.26 -54.39
CA THR A 767 -2.02 8.99 -53.88
C THR A 767 -0.86 8.03 -53.61
N VAL A 768 -0.94 7.23 -52.55
CA VAL A 768 -0.01 6.11 -52.37
C VAL A 768 -0.32 5.04 -53.43
N ALA A 769 0.69 4.49 -54.11
CA ALA A 769 0.46 3.36 -55.00
C ALA A 769 0.01 2.14 -54.17
N PRO A 770 -1.02 1.37 -54.59
CA PRO A 770 -1.35 0.13 -53.89
C PRO A 770 -0.11 -0.78 -53.87
N PRO A 771 0.16 -1.51 -52.77
CA PRO A 771 1.27 -2.44 -52.72
C PRO A 771 1.15 -3.43 -53.88
N ALA A 772 2.26 -3.69 -54.58
CA ALA A 772 2.30 -4.65 -55.66
C ALA A 772 1.76 -6.00 -55.15
N PRO A 773 0.89 -6.70 -55.91
CA PRO A 773 0.43 -8.01 -55.52
C PRO A 773 1.66 -8.92 -55.34
N VAL A 774 1.71 -9.59 -54.17
CA VAL A 774 2.74 -10.59 -53.90
C VAL A 774 2.59 -11.68 -54.96
N GLU A 775 3.59 -11.79 -55.83
CA GLU A 775 3.64 -12.84 -56.85
C GLU A 775 3.82 -14.18 -56.12
N ASP A 776 2.81 -15.04 -56.24
CA ASP A 776 2.78 -16.37 -55.64
C ASP A 776 3.93 -17.20 -56.23
N ALA A 777 4.93 -17.50 -55.41
CA ALA A 777 6.09 -18.27 -55.82
C ALA A 777 5.67 -19.71 -56.10
N THR A 778 5.48 -20.04 -57.38
CA THR A 778 5.42 -21.43 -57.83
C THR A 778 6.75 -22.12 -57.50
N PRO A 779 6.75 -23.29 -56.82
CA PRO A 779 7.97 -24.02 -56.52
C PRO A 779 8.52 -24.66 -57.80
N GLU A 780 9.71 -24.23 -58.20
CA GLU A 780 10.47 -24.82 -59.29
C GLU A 780 11.01 -26.19 -58.85
N VAL A 781 10.52 -27.25 -59.49
CA VAL A 781 10.99 -28.63 -59.30
C VAL A 781 12.25 -28.80 -60.14
N ASP A 782 13.41 -28.80 -59.49
CA ASP A 782 14.69 -29.10 -60.11
C ASP A 782 14.80 -30.61 -60.37
N VAL A 783 14.91 -30.98 -61.64
CA VAL A 783 15.16 -32.35 -62.12
C VAL A 783 16.48 -32.32 -62.89
N THR A 784 17.59 -32.60 -62.21
CA THR A 784 18.87 -32.90 -62.86
C THR A 784 18.93 -34.38 -63.27
N PRO A 785 19.23 -34.70 -64.54
CA PRO A 785 19.57 -36.07 -64.95
C PRO A 785 21.08 -36.35 -64.84
N GLU A 786 21.39 -37.63 -64.64
CA GLU A 786 22.72 -38.22 -64.45
C GLU A 786 23.76 -37.87 -65.53
N GLY A 787 25.02 -37.79 -65.09
CA GLY A 787 26.25 -37.73 -65.90
C GLY A 787 27.49 -37.68 -65.02
#